data_AF-A0A372BRP0-F1
#
_entry.id   AF-A0A372BRP0-F1
#
_cell.length_a   1.000
_cell.length_b   1.000
_cell.length_c   1.000
_cell.angle_alpha   90.00
_cell.angle_beta   90.00
_cell.angle_gamma   90.00
#
_symmetry.space_group_name_H-M   'P 1'
#
loop_
_entity.id
_entity.type
_entity.pdbx_description
1 polymer ?
#
loop_
_entity_poly.entity_id
_entity_poly.type
_entity_poly.pdbx_seq_one_letter_code
_entity_poly.pdbx_strand_id
1 'polypeptide(L)'
;MSEKGFNLSALAVRERGITLFLIFLISIAGIVAFFKLGRAEDPAFTVKVMTIVTAWPGATAQEMQDQVAEKIEKRMQELRWYDRTETYTRPGLAFTTLTLLDSTPPSQVQEEFYQARKKVNDEMGNLPAGVIGPLVNDEYADVTFALYSLKAKNEAQRLLVRDAETIRQQLLHVPGVKKVNIIGEQSERIYIEFSHERLATLGVNPQDVFAALNNQNVLTPAGSIETKGPQVFVRLDGAFDKLQKIRDTPITAQGRTLKLSDIATVKRGTEDPATFMIRNGGEPTLLLGVVMREGWNGLDLGKSLEKEVGSINEDLPLGISLNKVTDQAVNISSSVDEFMIKFFAALLVVMFVSFISMGWRVGVVVAMAVPLTLAIVFVVMLATGKNFDRITLGSLILALGLLVDDAIIAIEMMVVKMEEGFSRVAASAYAWSHTAAPMLSGTLVTAVGFMPNGFARSSAGEYTSNMFWIVGIALIASWIVAVVFTPYLGVKMLPDFKKIEGGHTAIYDTPRYNHFRQILERVIARKWLVAGSVIGLFVLAVGGMALVKKQFFPISDRPEVLVEVQMPYGTSITQTSAATAKVETWLSKQHEAKIVTSYIGQGAPRFYFSMGPELPDPAFAKIVVRTDNQEEREALKHRLRQAISNGLATEAQLRVTQLVFGPYSPYPVAYRVSGPDPEKLRAIAAQVHQVMNASPMMRTVNTDWGTRVPALHFTLEQDRLQAVGLTSSSVAQQLQFLLTGIPITSVREDIRTVQVIARSAGDIRLDPAKIGDFTLTGANGQRIPLAQIGKIEVRMEEPVIRRRDRVPTMTVRGDIAEGLQPPDVSTAITKQLQPVIKDLPKGYQIVEAGSIEESGKATKAMLPIFPVMLAMTLLIIILQVRSIAAMIMVFLTSPLGLIGVVPTLLLFQQPFGINALVGLIALSGILMRNTLILIGQIQQNKEAGLDPLNAVVEATVQRTRPVILTALAAILAFIPLTHSVFWGTLAYTLIGGTLAGTILTLVFLPAMYSIWFKIGAKPAV
;
A
#
# COMPACT_ATOMS: atom_id res chain seq x y z
N MET A 1 20.83 -38.28 -32.59
CA MET A 1 21.48 -39.34 -31.78
C MET A 1 20.47 -39.97 -30.85
N SER A 2 20.15 -41.24 -31.06
CA SER A 2 19.41 -42.18 -30.20
C SER A 2 20.30 -43.44 -30.18
N GLU A 3 20.56 -44.14 -29.10
CA GLU A 3 19.62 -44.96 -28.32
C GLU A 3 20.11 -45.13 -26.87
N LYS A 4 19.16 -45.29 -25.91
CA LYS A 4 19.31 -45.37 -24.43
C LYS A 4 19.37 -44.05 -23.63
N GLY A 5 18.78 -42.97 -24.11
CA GLY A 5 18.53 -41.76 -23.29
C GLY A 5 17.28 -41.91 -22.42
N PHE A 6 17.28 -41.31 -21.22
CA PHE A 6 16.09 -41.17 -20.38
C PHE A 6 15.01 -40.33 -21.10
N ASN A 7 13.82 -40.90 -21.31
CA ASN A 7 12.69 -40.26 -21.99
C ASN A 7 11.45 -40.29 -21.09
N LEU A 8 11.16 -39.16 -20.45
CA LEU A 8 10.03 -39.03 -19.51
C LEU A 8 8.67 -39.21 -20.22
N SER A 9 8.50 -38.73 -21.45
CA SER A 9 7.23 -38.90 -22.18
C SER A 9 6.98 -40.37 -22.50
N ALA A 10 8.00 -41.12 -22.92
CA ALA A 10 7.89 -42.56 -23.16
C ALA A 10 7.64 -43.33 -21.85
N LEU A 11 8.28 -42.94 -20.75
CA LEU A 11 8.07 -43.53 -19.43
C LEU A 11 6.63 -43.29 -18.93
N ALA A 12 6.12 -42.07 -19.07
CA ALA A 12 4.76 -41.70 -18.67
C ALA A 12 3.68 -42.47 -19.46
N VAL A 13 3.94 -42.74 -20.74
CA VAL A 13 3.04 -43.53 -21.61
C VAL A 13 3.14 -45.03 -21.33
N ARG A 14 4.30 -45.52 -20.87
CA ARG A 14 4.53 -46.91 -20.46
C ARG A 14 3.84 -47.20 -19.12
N GLU A 15 4.11 -46.39 -18.10
CA GLU A 15 3.60 -46.55 -16.72
C GLU A 15 2.22 -45.89 -16.53
N ARG A 16 1.25 -46.32 -17.36
CA ARG A 16 -0.08 -45.68 -17.49
C ARG A 16 -0.82 -45.55 -16.16
N GLY A 17 -0.75 -46.58 -15.31
CA GLY A 17 -1.42 -46.59 -14.01
C GLY A 17 -0.87 -45.52 -13.06
N ILE A 18 0.45 -45.34 -13.03
CA ILE A 18 1.12 -44.33 -12.20
C ILE A 18 0.80 -42.93 -12.72
N THR A 19 0.93 -42.69 -14.03
CA THR A 19 0.64 -41.39 -14.63
C THR A 19 -0.81 -40.97 -14.38
N LEU A 20 -1.77 -41.88 -14.56
CA LEU A 20 -3.18 -41.62 -14.30
C LEU A 20 -3.45 -41.36 -12.81
N PHE A 21 -2.86 -42.16 -11.92
CA PHE A 21 -2.97 -41.96 -10.47
C PHE A 21 -2.45 -40.59 -10.05
N LEU A 22 -1.29 -40.17 -10.58
CA LEU A 22 -0.72 -38.84 -10.31
C LEU A 22 -1.60 -37.71 -10.83
N ILE A 23 -2.21 -37.85 -12.02
CA ILE A 23 -3.18 -36.86 -12.53
C ILE A 23 -4.35 -36.71 -11.54
N PHE A 24 -4.94 -37.81 -11.07
CA PHE A 24 -6.04 -37.76 -10.11
C PHE A 24 -5.59 -37.19 -8.76
N LEU A 25 -4.45 -37.63 -8.23
CA LEU A 25 -3.92 -37.17 -6.95
C LEU A 25 -3.65 -35.66 -6.97
N ILE A 26 -2.96 -35.17 -8.00
CA ILE A 26 -2.67 -33.74 -8.18
C ILE A 26 -3.96 -32.95 -8.35
N SER A 27 -4.91 -33.45 -9.14
CA SER A 27 -6.21 -32.78 -9.33
C SER A 27 -6.97 -32.64 -8.02
N ILE A 28 -7.07 -33.72 -7.22
CA ILE A 28 -7.72 -33.68 -5.91
C ILE A 28 -6.98 -32.75 -4.95
N ALA A 29 -5.65 -32.85 -4.88
CA ALA A 29 -4.84 -31.99 -4.03
C ALA A 29 -4.98 -30.51 -4.41
N GLY A 30 -5.02 -30.20 -5.71
CA GLY A 30 -5.24 -28.85 -6.22
C GLY A 30 -6.62 -28.31 -5.93
N ILE A 31 -7.68 -29.14 -6.02
CA ILE A 31 -9.05 -28.76 -5.63
C ILE A 31 -9.09 -28.45 -4.13
N VAL A 32 -8.52 -29.30 -3.29
CA VAL A 32 -8.44 -29.07 -1.83
C VAL A 32 -7.65 -27.79 -1.54
N ALA A 33 -6.53 -27.57 -2.24
CA ALA A 33 -5.72 -26.37 -2.08
C ALA A 33 -6.48 -25.11 -2.50
N PHE A 34 -7.20 -25.14 -3.62
CA PHE A 34 -8.02 -24.03 -4.09
C PHE A 34 -9.05 -23.59 -3.03
N PHE A 35 -9.72 -24.52 -2.37
CA PHE A 35 -10.67 -24.18 -1.31
C PHE A 35 -9.99 -23.67 -0.03
N LYS A 36 -8.81 -24.19 0.33
CA LYS A 36 -8.07 -23.80 1.55
C LYS A 36 -7.27 -22.50 1.44
N LEU A 37 -6.88 -22.07 0.25
CA LEU A 37 -6.10 -20.85 0.04
C LEU A 37 -6.87 -19.60 0.51
N GLY A 38 -6.22 -18.71 1.26
CA GLY A 38 -6.83 -17.46 1.71
C GLY A 38 -7.13 -16.51 0.56
N ARG A 39 -8.05 -15.56 0.79
CA ARG A 39 -8.40 -14.48 -0.14
C ARG A 39 -8.07 -13.14 0.50
N ALA A 40 -7.30 -12.33 -0.21
CA ALA A 40 -6.91 -10.98 0.16
C ALA A 40 -7.05 -10.05 -1.04
N GLU A 41 -7.10 -8.75 -0.80
CA GLU A 41 -7.16 -7.78 -1.89
C GLU A 41 -5.77 -7.52 -2.50
N ASP A 42 -4.80 -7.19 -1.64
CA ASP A 42 -3.42 -6.90 -1.99
C ASP A 42 -2.47 -7.86 -1.24
N PRO A 43 -1.25 -8.10 -1.76
CA PRO A 43 -0.24 -8.88 -1.07
C PRO A 43 0.19 -8.16 0.22
N ALA A 44 0.35 -8.92 1.30
CA ALA A 44 0.94 -8.39 2.53
C ALA A 44 2.44 -8.10 2.31
N PHE A 45 2.88 -6.88 2.61
CA PHE A 45 4.30 -6.54 2.73
C PHE A 45 4.60 -6.00 4.13
N THR A 46 5.85 -6.06 4.57
CA THR A 46 6.17 -5.65 5.94
C THR A 46 6.28 -4.13 6.03
N VAL A 47 5.43 -3.50 6.85
CA VAL A 47 5.54 -2.06 7.17
C VAL A 47 6.71 -1.85 8.14
N LYS A 48 7.73 -1.14 7.67
CA LYS A 48 9.02 -0.93 8.37
C LYS A 48 9.05 0.38 9.16
N VAL A 49 7.90 0.73 9.76
CA VAL A 49 7.67 2.02 10.41
C VAL A 49 7.16 1.83 11.83
N MET A 50 7.73 2.60 12.76
CA MET A 50 7.32 2.69 14.15
C MET A 50 7.11 4.16 14.52
N THR A 51 6.16 4.45 15.42
CA THR A 51 5.99 5.80 15.96
C THR A 51 6.28 5.86 17.45
N ILE A 52 6.82 7.00 17.88
CA ILE A 52 7.16 7.29 19.27
C ILE A 52 6.54 8.64 19.61
N VAL A 53 5.70 8.68 20.64
CA VAL A 53 5.02 9.89 21.11
C VAL A 53 5.56 10.28 22.47
N THR A 54 5.97 11.54 22.60
CA THR A 54 6.40 12.13 23.86
C THR A 54 5.63 13.41 24.13
N ALA A 55 5.21 13.59 25.38
CA ALA A 55 4.56 14.81 25.82
C ALA A 55 5.41 15.50 26.91
N TRP A 56 5.54 16.81 26.85
CA TRP A 56 6.11 17.61 27.94
C TRP A 56 5.25 18.86 28.12
N PRO A 57 4.12 18.75 28.85
CA PRO A 57 3.16 19.84 28.98
C PRO A 57 3.85 21.13 29.46
N GLY A 58 3.66 22.22 28.71
CA GLY A 58 4.26 23.53 28.98
C GLY A 58 5.54 23.85 28.20
N ALA A 59 6.16 22.87 27.54
CA ALA A 59 7.32 23.11 26.69
C ALA A 59 6.93 23.71 25.33
N THR A 60 7.75 24.60 24.80
CA THR A 60 7.64 25.12 23.43
C THR A 60 7.95 24.02 22.40
N ALA A 61 7.56 24.23 21.14
CA ALA A 61 7.90 23.29 20.05
C ALA A 61 9.43 23.15 19.87
N GLN A 62 10.18 24.23 20.12
CA GLN A 62 11.64 24.25 20.06
C GLN A 62 12.27 23.47 21.23
N GLU A 63 11.79 23.64 22.46
CA GLU A 63 12.29 22.87 23.61
C GLU A 63 11.99 21.38 23.48
N MET A 64 10.78 21.03 23.01
CA MET A 64 10.44 19.64 22.68
C MET A 64 11.43 19.05 21.67
N GLN A 65 11.82 19.86 20.69
CA GLN A 65 12.75 19.42 19.66
C GLN A 65 14.16 19.21 20.22
N ASP A 66 14.69 20.19 20.93
CA ASP A 66 16.10 20.22 21.32
C ASP A 66 16.40 19.35 22.55
N GLN A 67 15.46 19.25 23.49
CA GLN A 67 15.66 18.56 24.76
C GLN A 67 15.07 17.14 24.81
N VAL A 68 14.08 16.85 23.96
CA VAL A 68 13.40 15.54 23.93
C VAL A 68 13.66 14.81 22.62
N ALA A 69 13.21 15.36 21.49
CA ALA A 69 13.32 14.69 20.19
C ALA A 69 14.78 14.43 19.79
N GLU A 70 15.68 15.40 19.95
CA GLU A 70 17.10 15.24 19.59
C GLU A 70 17.77 14.07 20.33
N LYS A 71 17.41 13.82 21.60
CA LYS A 71 17.95 12.68 22.37
C LYS A 71 17.42 11.35 21.83
N ILE A 72 16.12 11.28 21.55
CA ILE A 72 15.47 10.08 21.00
C ILE A 72 16.00 9.78 19.59
N GLU A 73 16.05 10.79 18.71
CA GLU A 73 16.55 10.66 17.34
C GLU A 73 17.99 10.13 17.31
N LYS A 74 18.88 10.64 18.18
CA LYS A 74 20.26 10.13 18.32
C LYS A 74 20.30 8.64 18.64
N ARG A 75 19.44 8.18 19.55
CA ARG A 75 19.37 6.75 19.89
C ARG A 75 18.85 5.90 18.75
N MET A 76 17.90 6.42 17.97
CA MET A 76 17.37 5.70 16.81
C MET A 76 18.41 5.54 15.70
N GLN A 77 19.30 6.52 15.51
CA GLN A 77 20.41 6.44 14.55
C GLN A 77 21.39 5.29 14.84
N GLU A 78 21.41 4.74 16.06
CA GLU A 78 22.27 3.61 16.44
C GLU A 78 21.71 2.24 15.99
N LEU A 79 20.50 2.18 15.42
CA LEU A 79 19.89 0.93 14.96
C LEU A 79 20.59 0.40 13.69
N ARG A 80 20.69 -0.92 13.58
CA ARG A 80 21.45 -1.58 12.51
C ARG A 80 20.86 -1.28 11.14
N TRP A 81 19.53 -1.27 11.05
CA TRP A 81 18.77 -1.06 9.81
C TRP A 81 18.12 0.32 9.75
N TYR A 82 18.68 1.31 10.44
CA TYR A 82 18.19 2.68 10.42
C TYR A 82 18.19 3.28 9.01
N ASP A 83 17.05 3.82 8.56
CA ASP A 83 17.01 4.73 7.39
C ASP A 83 16.94 6.17 7.86
N ARG A 84 15.90 6.51 8.65
CA ARG A 84 15.66 7.87 9.11
C ARG A 84 14.67 7.95 10.27
N THR A 85 14.70 9.07 10.96
CA THR A 85 13.63 9.57 11.82
C THR A 85 12.99 10.80 11.18
N GLU A 86 11.66 10.86 11.22
CA GLU A 86 10.88 12.04 10.83
C GLU A 86 10.09 12.49 12.03
N THR A 87 10.47 13.63 12.58
CA THR A 87 9.87 14.17 13.80
C THR A 87 9.12 15.44 13.48
N TYR A 88 7.90 15.56 13.98
CA TYR A 88 7.25 16.85 14.08
C TYR A 88 6.92 17.17 15.53
N THR A 89 7.29 18.38 15.95
CA THR A 89 7.05 18.89 17.29
C THR A 89 6.02 20.00 17.24
N ARG A 90 5.20 20.06 18.28
CA ARG A 90 4.26 21.13 18.59
C ARG A 90 4.41 21.49 20.06
N PRO A 91 3.85 22.61 20.55
CA PRO A 91 3.89 22.91 21.97
C PRO A 91 3.41 21.72 22.81
N GLY A 92 4.28 21.29 23.72
CA GLY A 92 4.10 20.19 24.65
C GLY A 92 4.06 18.77 24.07
N LEU A 93 4.24 18.55 22.76
CA LEU A 93 4.16 17.22 22.14
C LEU A 93 5.17 17.05 21.00
N ALA A 94 5.75 15.87 20.90
CA ALA A 94 6.61 15.47 19.79
C ALA A 94 6.24 14.07 19.32
N PHE A 95 6.11 13.93 18.00
CA PHE A 95 5.81 12.68 17.33
C PHE A 95 6.99 12.34 16.44
N THR A 96 7.71 11.28 16.80
CA THR A 96 8.88 10.78 16.07
C THR A 96 8.49 9.51 15.32
N THR A 97 8.61 9.53 13.99
CA THR A 97 8.39 8.35 13.13
C THR A 97 9.74 7.76 12.74
N LEU A 98 10.03 6.55 13.20
CA LEU A 98 11.20 5.77 12.80
C LEU A 98 10.86 4.97 11.54
N THR A 99 11.67 5.13 10.49
CA THR A 99 11.63 4.30 9.29
C THR A 99 12.92 3.50 9.19
N LEU A 100 12.81 2.18 9.01
CA LEU A 100 13.95 1.31 8.72
C LEU A 100 14.22 1.28 7.21
N LEU A 101 15.41 0.83 6.82
CA LEU A 101 15.79 0.69 5.41
C LEU A 101 14.81 -0.22 4.66
N ASP A 102 14.47 0.16 3.44
CA ASP A 102 13.64 -0.66 2.55
C ASP A 102 14.23 -2.07 2.31
N SER A 103 15.55 -2.22 2.40
CA SER A 103 16.25 -3.49 2.25
C SER A 103 16.25 -4.36 3.51
N THR A 104 15.67 -3.90 4.62
CA THR A 104 15.60 -4.65 5.88
C THR A 104 14.82 -5.95 5.65
N PRO A 105 15.37 -7.12 6.01
CA PRO A 105 14.65 -8.38 5.90
C PRO A 105 13.38 -8.36 6.78
N PRO A 106 12.20 -8.78 6.26
CA PRO A 106 10.95 -8.86 7.02
C PRO A 106 11.09 -9.54 8.39
N SER A 107 11.86 -10.62 8.47
CA SER A 107 12.08 -11.39 9.70
C SER A 107 12.89 -10.65 10.76
N GLN A 108 13.61 -9.57 10.42
CA GLN A 108 14.41 -8.79 11.37
C GLN A 108 13.69 -7.54 11.88
N VAL A 109 12.57 -7.15 11.27
CA VAL A 109 11.86 -5.90 11.63
C VAL A 109 11.40 -5.91 13.09
N GLN A 110 10.84 -7.03 13.57
CA GLN A 110 10.37 -7.14 14.96
C GLN A 110 11.52 -7.07 15.97
N GLU A 111 12.69 -7.60 15.64
CA GLU A 111 13.88 -7.49 16.48
C GLU A 111 14.38 -6.04 16.52
N GLU A 112 14.45 -5.35 15.38
CA GLU A 112 14.82 -3.93 15.35
C GLU A 112 13.83 -3.05 16.10
N PHE A 113 12.54 -3.38 16.05
CA PHE A 113 11.51 -2.70 16.84
C PHE A 113 11.69 -2.93 18.34
N TYR A 114 12.08 -4.13 18.75
CA TYR A 114 12.47 -4.41 20.11
C TYR A 114 13.72 -3.61 20.53
N GLN A 115 14.76 -3.56 19.70
CA GLN A 115 15.96 -2.76 19.96
C GLN A 115 15.65 -1.26 20.05
N ALA A 116 14.77 -0.74 19.19
CA ALA A 116 14.30 0.64 19.25
C ALA A 116 13.63 0.93 20.60
N ARG A 117 12.67 0.10 21.02
CA ARG A 117 12.04 0.20 22.35
C ARG A 117 13.05 0.20 23.49
N LYS A 118 14.00 -0.74 23.45
CA LYS A 118 15.03 -0.86 24.48
C LYS A 118 15.84 0.44 24.59
N LYS A 119 16.34 0.96 23.47
CA LYS A 119 17.11 2.21 23.43
C LYS A 119 16.30 3.44 23.88
N VAL A 120 15.02 3.50 23.52
CA VAL A 120 14.10 4.55 23.98
C VAL A 120 13.91 4.48 25.50
N ASN A 121 13.71 3.28 26.04
CA ASN A 121 13.56 3.07 27.48
C ASN A 121 14.83 3.41 28.25
N ASP A 122 16.00 3.04 27.71
CA ASP A 122 17.31 3.37 28.31
C ASP A 122 17.53 4.90 28.38
N GLU A 123 16.98 5.66 27.42
CA GLU A 123 17.10 7.12 27.37
C GLU A 123 16.08 7.85 28.26
N MET A 124 15.04 7.17 28.76
CA MET A 124 13.99 7.79 29.60
C MET A 124 14.59 8.52 30.82
N GLY A 125 15.61 7.95 31.46
CA GLY A 125 16.27 8.55 32.63
C GLY A 125 17.05 9.84 32.31
N ASN A 126 17.37 10.09 31.05
CA ASN A 126 18.11 11.27 30.58
C ASN A 126 17.17 12.37 30.04
N LEU A 127 15.87 12.12 29.91
CA LEU A 127 14.90 13.11 29.49
C LEU A 127 14.64 14.13 30.62
N PRO A 128 14.28 15.39 30.28
CA PRO A 128 13.91 16.39 31.29
C PRO A 128 12.81 15.91 32.24
N ALA A 129 12.83 16.41 33.48
CA ALA A 129 11.78 16.14 34.44
C ALA A 129 10.42 16.67 33.94
N GLY A 130 9.36 15.87 34.12
CA GLY A 130 8.01 16.20 33.66
C GLY A 130 7.68 15.74 32.24
N VAL A 131 8.62 15.15 31.50
CA VAL A 131 8.32 14.46 30.24
C VAL A 131 7.50 13.19 30.54
N ILE A 132 6.41 13.01 29.80
CA ILE A 132 5.53 11.85 29.83
C ILE A 132 5.78 11.02 28.56
N GLY A 133 6.03 9.72 28.75
CA GLY A 133 6.51 8.83 27.69
C GLY A 133 8.04 8.71 27.73
N PRO A 134 8.67 8.15 26.68
CA PRO A 134 8.13 7.94 25.33
C PRO A 134 7.19 6.75 25.19
N LEU A 135 6.04 6.96 24.55
CA LEU A 135 5.06 5.93 24.23
C LEU A 135 5.37 5.39 22.82
N VAL A 136 5.76 4.13 22.75
CA VAL A 136 6.13 3.46 21.48
C VAL A 136 4.93 2.72 20.91
N ASN A 137 4.65 2.91 19.62
CA ASN A 137 3.66 2.17 18.85
C ASN A 137 4.34 1.48 17.66
N ASP A 138 4.53 0.16 17.78
CA ASP A 138 5.06 -0.73 16.73
C ASP A 138 3.96 -1.44 15.93
N GLU A 139 2.70 -1.23 16.29
CA GLU A 139 1.52 -1.75 15.58
C GLU A 139 1.02 -0.75 14.52
N TYR A 140 1.84 0.24 14.13
CA TYR A 140 1.51 1.19 13.05
C TYR A 140 1.15 0.50 11.73
N ALA A 141 1.55 -0.77 11.56
CA ALA A 141 1.28 -1.62 10.40
C ALA A 141 -0.18 -2.10 10.30
N ASP A 142 -0.93 -2.15 11.41
CA ASP A 142 -2.25 -2.80 11.47
C ASP A 142 -3.22 -2.21 10.42
N VAL A 143 -3.89 -3.10 9.68
CA VAL A 143 -4.95 -2.75 8.74
C VAL A 143 -6.30 -3.12 9.33
N THR A 144 -7.19 -2.15 9.41
CA THR A 144 -8.56 -2.34 9.89
C THR A 144 -9.38 -3.00 8.79
N PHE A 145 -9.79 -4.25 9.03
CA PHE A 145 -10.57 -5.07 8.11
C PHE A 145 -12.01 -4.55 7.98
N ALA A 146 -12.65 -4.22 9.09
CA ALA A 146 -14.00 -3.66 9.12
C ALA A 146 -14.09 -2.52 10.12
N LEU A 147 -14.80 -1.46 9.74
CA LEU A 147 -15.15 -0.33 10.61
C LEU A 147 -16.65 -0.32 10.81
N TYR A 148 -17.10 -0.35 12.06
CA TYR A 148 -18.50 -0.20 12.43
C TYR A 148 -18.70 1.09 13.21
N SER A 149 -19.69 1.90 12.81
CA SER A 149 -20.12 3.08 13.55
C SER A 149 -21.20 2.69 14.56
N LEU A 150 -20.91 2.86 15.84
CA LEU A 150 -21.87 2.78 16.92
C LEU A 150 -22.45 4.17 17.15
N LYS A 151 -23.76 4.31 16.92
CA LYS A 151 -24.50 5.56 17.06
C LYS A 151 -25.58 5.41 18.10
N ALA A 152 -25.75 6.43 18.94
CA ALA A 152 -26.89 6.56 19.82
C ALA A 152 -27.32 8.03 19.88
N LYS A 153 -28.54 8.32 19.43
CA LYS A 153 -29.04 9.70 19.38
C LYS A 153 -29.42 10.16 20.78
N ASN A 154 -28.96 11.35 21.18
CA ASN A 154 -29.22 11.97 22.49
C ASN A 154 -28.66 11.21 23.71
N GLU A 155 -27.82 10.20 23.50
CA GLU A 155 -27.15 9.49 24.59
C GLU A 155 -25.80 10.11 24.93
N ALA A 156 -25.43 10.04 26.21
CA ALA A 156 -24.11 10.50 26.64
C ALA A 156 -23.04 9.54 26.08
N GLN A 157 -22.01 10.08 25.42
CA GLN A 157 -20.95 9.27 24.79
C GLN A 157 -20.33 8.25 25.75
N ARG A 158 -20.23 8.58 27.05
CA ARG A 158 -19.77 7.65 28.09
C ARG A 158 -20.54 6.34 28.12
N LEU A 159 -21.87 6.38 28.05
CA LEU A 159 -22.71 5.18 28.05
C LEU A 159 -22.45 4.38 26.78
N LEU A 160 -22.39 5.09 25.64
CA LEU A 160 -22.04 4.50 24.35
C LEU A 160 -20.67 3.80 24.35
N VAL A 161 -19.68 4.33 25.08
CA VAL A 161 -18.37 3.68 25.25
C VAL A 161 -18.49 2.39 26.06
N ARG A 162 -19.38 2.32 27.06
CA ARG A 162 -19.62 1.08 27.83
C ARG A 162 -20.26 0.01 26.96
N ASP A 163 -21.24 0.39 26.14
CA ASP A 163 -21.84 -0.51 25.16
C ASP A 163 -20.79 -0.95 24.13
N ALA A 164 -19.96 -0.03 23.64
CA ALA A 164 -18.86 -0.33 22.74
C ALA A 164 -17.85 -1.33 23.34
N GLU A 165 -17.56 -1.26 24.64
CA GLU A 165 -16.70 -2.22 25.35
C GLU A 165 -17.31 -3.62 25.38
N THR A 166 -18.61 -3.73 25.65
CA THR A 166 -19.33 -5.01 25.62
C THR A 166 -19.33 -5.59 24.21
N ILE A 167 -19.64 -4.77 23.20
CA ILE A 167 -19.61 -5.17 21.78
C ILE A 167 -18.19 -5.57 21.37
N ARG A 168 -17.16 -4.83 21.82
CA ARG A 168 -15.75 -5.16 21.57
C ARG A 168 -15.42 -6.56 22.08
N GLN A 169 -15.86 -6.91 23.28
CA GLN A 169 -15.64 -8.25 23.83
C GLN A 169 -16.34 -9.32 23.00
N GLN A 170 -17.58 -9.11 22.58
CA GLN A 170 -18.29 -10.06 21.71
C GLN A 170 -17.56 -10.24 20.36
N LEU A 171 -17.20 -9.15 19.69
CA LEU A 171 -16.46 -9.19 18.42
C LEU A 171 -15.08 -9.87 18.53
N LEU A 172 -14.40 -9.78 19.68
CA LEU A 172 -13.12 -10.48 19.90
C LEU A 172 -13.25 -12.01 19.91
N HIS A 173 -14.44 -12.55 20.21
CA HIS A 173 -14.69 -14.00 20.17
C HIS A 173 -14.99 -14.52 18.76
N VAL A 174 -15.20 -13.63 17.77
CA VAL A 174 -15.44 -14.02 16.38
C VAL A 174 -14.17 -14.66 15.78
N PRO A 175 -14.26 -15.86 15.19
CA PRO A 175 -13.12 -16.51 14.56
C PRO A 175 -12.49 -15.63 13.48
N GLY A 176 -11.17 -15.44 13.56
CA GLY A 176 -10.42 -14.60 12.61
C GLY A 176 -10.16 -13.17 13.08
N VAL A 177 -10.76 -12.73 14.19
CA VAL A 177 -10.46 -11.43 14.81
C VAL A 177 -9.16 -11.50 15.62
N LYS A 178 -8.24 -10.56 15.35
CA LYS A 178 -6.98 -10.38 16.09
C LYS A 178 -7.16 -9.38 17.23
N LYS A 179 -7.77 -8.23 16.91
CA LYS A 179 -7.88 -7.06 17.78
C LYS A 179 -9.12 -6.25 17.38
N VAL A 180 -9.73 -5.57 18.34
CA VAL A 180 -10.80 -4.60 18.08
C VAL A 180 -10.46 -3.30 18.80
N ASN A 181 -10.38 -2.20 18.05
CA ASN A 181 -10.06 -0.87 18.57
C ASN A 181 -11.33 -0.03 18.69
N ILE A 182 -11.53 0.64 19.82
CA ILE A 182 -12.53 1.70 19.96
C ILE A 182 -11.86 3.01 19.55
N ILE A 183 -12.47 3.73 18.62
CA ILE A 183 -11.89 4.91 17.97
C ILE A 183 -12.88 6.08 18.11
N GLY A 184 -12.37 7.26 18.46
CA GLY A 184 -13.17 8.47 18.68
C GLY A 184 -13.77 8.59 20.09
N GLU A 185 -13.33 7.76 21.05
CA GLU A 185 -13.67 7.92 22.46
C GLU A 185 -13.14 9.26 22.98
N GLN A 186 -14.04 10.13 23.47
CA GLN A 186 -13.64 11.26 24.30
C GLN A 186 -13.56 10.81 25.75
N SER A 187 -12.40 10.99 26.36
CA SER A 187 -12.19 10.61 27.76
C SER A 187 -13.18 11.34 28.67
N GLU A 188 -13.80 10.60 29.59
CA GLU A 188 -14.65 11.20 30.62
C GLU A 188 -13.81 12.03 31.61
N ARG A 189 -14.35 13.17 32.03
CA ARG A 189 -13.76 14.06 33.04
C ARG A 189 -14.81 14.47 34.07
N ILE A 190 -14.40 14.64 35.32
CA ILE A 190 -15.21 15.29 36.35
C ILE A 190 -14.59 16.67 36.59
N TYR A 191 -15.32 17.73 36.27
CA TYR A 191 -14.88 19.09 36.49
C TYR A 191 -15.38 19.59 37.85
N ILE A 192 -14.44 20.12 38.64
CA ILE A 192 -14.73 20.90 39.83
C ILE A 192 -14.45 22.35 39.48
N GLU A 193 -15.53 23.09 39.21
CA GLU A 193 -15.48 24.48 38.76
C GLU A 193 -15.62 25.41 39.96
N PHE A 194 -14.58 26.18 40.23
CA PHE A 194 -14.56 27.12 41.36
C PHE A 194 -14.85 28.54 40.91
N SER A 195 -15.61 29.28 41.70
CA SER A 195 -15.61 30.75 41.62
C SER A 195 -14.47 31.28 42.46
N HIS A 196 -13.50 31.95 41.81
CA HIS A 196 -12.37 32.55 42.50
C HIS A 196 -12.81 33.56 43.58
N GLU A 197 -13.82 34.39 43.27
CA GLU A 197 -14.40 35.36 44.21
C GLU A 197 -15.00 34.69 45.45
N ARG A 198 -15.70 33.56 45.26
CA ARG A 198 -16.35 32.82 46.34
C ARG A 198 -15.33 32.14 47.26
N LEU A 199 -14.32 31.49 46.71
CA LEU A 199 -13.22 30.91 47.50
C LEU A 199 -12.50 31.97 48.32
N ALA A 200 -12.19 33.11 47.70
CA ALA A 200 -11.49 34.20 48.36
C ALA A 200 -12.33 34.88 49.46
N THR A 201 -13.65 34.98 49.29
CA THR A 201 -14.58 35.50 50.32
C THR A 201 -14.68 34.57 51.54
N LEU A 202 -14.62 33.26 51.30
CA LEU A 202 -14.70 32.24 52.34
C LEU A 202 -13.35 31.94 53.00
N GLY A 203 -12.26 32.57 52.54
CA GLY A 203 -10.91 32.33 53.07
C GLY A 203 -10.39 30.91 52.84
N VAL A 204 -10.90 30.21 51.81
CA VAL A 204 -10.53 28.84 51.47
C VAL A 204 -9.42 28.84 50.43
N ASN A 205 -8.27 28.24 50.73
CA ASN A 205 -7.20 28.07 49.76
C ASN A 205 -7.53 26.89 48.82
N PRO A 206 -7.45 27.06 47.48
CA PRO A 206 -7.61 25.94 46.54
C PRO A 206 -6.76 24.71 46.86
N GLN A 207 -5.54 24.89 47.39
CA GLN A 207 -4.66 23.76 47.74
C GLN A 207 -5.23 22.90 48.87
N ASP A 208 -5.92 23.49 49.84
CA ASP A 208 -6.57 22.73 50.92
C ASP A 208 -7.69 21.85 50.36
N VAL A 209 -8.40 22.34 49.34
CA VAL A 209 -9.43 21.58 48.63
C VAL A 209 -8.80 20.39 47.89
N PHE A 210 -7.69 20.62 47.20
CA PHE A 210 -7.00 19.57 46.46
C PHE A 210 -6.45 18.49 47.40
N ALA A 211 -5.87 18.90 48.52
CA ALA A 211 -5.38 17.98 49.56
C ALA A 211 -6.52 17.16 50.17
N ALA A 212 -7.66 17.78 50.51
CA ALA A 212 -8.82 17.09 51.06
C ALA A 212 -9.36 16.03 50.09
N LEU A 213 -9.53 16.39 48.81
CA LEU A 213 -9.96 15.45 47.77
C LEU A 213 -8.97 14.31 47.56
N ASN A 214 -7.67 14.61 47.52
CA ASN A 214 -6.67 13.58 47.31
C ASN A 214 -6.61 12.62 48.51
N ASN A 215 -6.54 13.14 49.73
CA ASN A 215 -6.44 12.35 50.96
C ASN A 215 -7.63 11.41 51.18
N GLN A 216 -8.84 11.82 50.81
CA GLN A 216 -10.03 10.97 50.92
C GLN A 216 -10.00 9.79 49.93
N ASN A 217 -9.36 9.94 48.77
CA ASN A 217 -9.40 8.97 47.68
C ASN A 217 -8.21 7.99 47.63
N VAL A 218 -7.23 8.15 48.54
CA VAL A 218 -6.06 7.25 48.64
C VAL A 218 -6.52 5.85 49.08
N LEU A 219 -6.05 4.82 48.36
CA LEU A 219 -6.27 3.43 48.73
C LEU A 219 -5.17 2.99 49.72
N THR A 220 -5.49 2.94 51.01
CA THR A 220 -4.53 2.58 52.06
C THR A 220 -4.79 1.15 52.55
N PRO A 221 -3.77 0.27 52.64
CA PRO A 221 -3.95 -1.08 53.19
C PRO A 221 -4.28 -1.01 54.69
N ALA A 222 -5.39 -1.62 55.10
CA ALA A 222 -5.84 -1.66 56.49
C ALA A 222 -5.40 -2.92 57.26
N GLY A 223 -4.62 -3.79 56.60
CA GLY A 223 -4.11 -5.03 57.18
C GLY A 223 -5.11 -6.19 57.15
N SER A 224 -4.74 -7.27 57.86
CA SER A 224 -5.55 -8.47 58.02
C SER A 224 -5.39 -9.03 59.43
N ILE A 225 -6.43 -9.68 59.94
CA ILE A 225 -6.43 -10.36 61.23
C ILE A 225 -6.28 -11.86 60.97
N GLU A 226 -5.22 -12.45 61.49
CA GLU A 226 -5.02 -13.90 61.45
C GLU A 226 -5.78 -14.56 62.60
N THR A 227 -6.82 -15.32 62.26
CA THR A 227 -7.58 -16.10 63.25
C THR A 227 -7.00 -17.52 63.34
N LYS A 228 -7.48 -18.37 64.26
CA LYS A 228 -7.06 -19.78 64.33
C LYS A 228 -7.42 -20.60 63.07
N GLY A 229 -8.21 -20.04 62.15
CA GLY A 229 -8.56 -20.64 60.86
C GLY A 229 -8.33 -19.64 59.71
N PRO A 230 -9.38 -18.95 59.22
CA PRO A 230 -9.24 -18.03 58.09
C PRO A 230 -8.53 -16.72 58.45
N GLN A 231 -7.76 -16.18 57.52
CA GLN A 231 -7.25 -14.80 57.56
C GLN A 231 -8.37 -13.84 57.12
N VAL A 232 -8.70 -12.86 57.96
CA VAL A 232 -9.76 -11.88 57.70
C VAL A 232 -9.13 -10.56 57.26
N PHE A 233 -9.37 -10.14 56.01
CA PHE A 233 -8.86 -8.86 55.50
C PHE A 233 -9.74 -7.69 55.95
N VAL A 234 -9.14 -6.63 56.48
CA VAL A 234 -9.84 -5.39 56.80
C VAL A 234 -9.89 -4.53 55.53
N ARG A 235 -11.08 -4.07 55.14
CA ARG A 235 -11.31 -3.21 53.97
C ARG A 235 -11.95 -1.91 54.43
N LEU A 236 -11.47 -0.77 53.91
CA LEU A 236 -11.99 0.56 54.22
C LEU A 236 -12.74 1.11 53.03
N ASP A 237 -13.98 1.55 53.26
CA ASP A 237 -14.84 2.19 52.24
C ASP A 237 -14.72 3.71 52.30
N GLY A 238 -13.61 4.26 51.77
CA GLY A 238 -13.33 5.70 51.76
C GLY A 238 -13.29 6.36 50.37
N ALA A 239 -13.10 5.58 49.32
CA ALA A 239 -12.85 6.08 47.98
C ALA A 239 -14.09 6.73 47.33
N PHE A 240 -13.85 7.63 46.38
CA PHE A 240 -14.90 8.20 45.55
C PHE A 240 -15.39 7.16 44.53
N ASP A 241 -16.65 6.77 44.66
CA ASP A 241 -17.38 5.86 43.75
C ASP A 241 -18.61 6.55 43.12
N LYS A 242 -19.07 7.66 43.69
CA LYS A 242 -20.22 8.44 43.25
C LYS A 242 -19.90 9.92 43.22
N LEU A 243 -20.44 10.62 42.21
CA LEU A 243 -20.30 12.07 42.06
C LEU A 243 -20.80 12.83 43.30
N GLN A 244 -21.79 12.29 44.01
CA GLN A 244 -22.32 12.89 45.22
C GLN A 244 -21.32 12.87 46.38
N LYS A 245 -20.52 11.81 46.53
CA LYS A 245 -19.47 11.76 47.57
C LYS A 245 -18.41 12.84 47.38
N ILE A 246 -18.10 13.19 46.12
CA ILE A 246 -17.19 14.30 45.80
C ILE A 246 -17.80 15.63 46.22
N ARG A 247 -19.10 15.84 45.96
CA ARG A 247 -19.82 17.07 46.36
C ARG A 247 -19.91 17.25 47.87
N ASP A 248 -20.11 16.15 48.59
CA ASP A 248 -20.23 16.13 50.04
C ASP A 248 -18.87 16.07 50.77
N THR A 249 -17.75 16.09 50.05
CA THR A 249 -16.42 16.11 50.67
C THR A 249 -16.28 17.31 51.61
N PRO A 250 -15.97 17.09 52.91
CA PRO A 250 -15.79 18.16 53.87
C PRO A 250 -14.44 18.84 53.65
N ILE A 251 -14.47 20.17 53.54
CA ILE A 251 -13.32 21.05 53.45
C ILE A 251 -13.25 21.86 54.74
N THR A 252 -12.17 21.68 55.51
CA THR A 252 -11.95 22.45 56.73
C THR A 252 -11.09 23.67 56.41
N ALA A 253 -11.65 24.86 56.61
CA ALA A 253 -10.94 26.13 56.44
C ALA A 253 -11.24 27.06 57.63
N GLN A 254 -10.20 27.64 58.23
CA GLN A 254 -10.32 28.57 59.36
C GLN A 254 -11.21 28.07 60.52
N GLY A 255 -11.16 26.76 60.81
CA GLY A 255 -11.96 26.15 61.89
C GLY A 255 -13.44 25.90 61.54
N ARG A 256 -13.87 26.15 60.29
CA ARG A 256 -15.20 25.83 59.78
C ARG A 256 -15.13 24.68 58.78
N THR A 257 -16.11 23.79 58.82
CA THR A 257 -16.25 22.71 57.83
C THR A 257 -17.32 23.10 56.81
N LEU A 258 -16.91 23.24 55.56
CA LEU A 258 -17.78 23.49 54.41
C LEU A 258 -17.84 22.24 53.55
N LYS A 259 -18.94 22.03 52.81
CA LYS A 259 -18.96 21.00 51.77
C LYS A 259 -18.36 21.54 50.48
N LEU A 260 -17.79 20.66 49.65
CA LEU A 260 -17.30 21.07 48.33
C LEU A 260 -18.40 21.73 47.49
N SER A 261 -19.65 21.25 47.58
CA SER A 261 -20.81 21.86 46.92
C SER A 261 -21.08 23.31 47.33
N ASP A 262 -20.63 23.73 48.52
CA ASP A 262 -20.85 25.09 49.02
C ASP A 262 -19.89 26.09 48.38
N ILE A 263 -18.81 25.61 47.76
CA ILE A 263 -17.70 26.43 47.24
C ILE A 263 -17.40 26.18 45.75
N ALA A 264 -17.84 25.05 45.19
CA ALA A 264 -17.55 24.65 43.82
C ALA A 264 -18.73 23.95 43.15
N THR A 265 -18.80 24.07 41.83
CA THR A 265 -19.75 23.34 41.00
C THR A 265 -19.10 22.06 40.47
N VAL A 266 -19.59 20.91 40.93
CA VAL A 266 -19.07 19.60 40.50
C VAL A 266 -19.97 19.03 39.39
N LYS A 267 -19.42 18.97 38.18
CA LYS A 267 -20.10 18.47 36.98
C LYS A 267 -19.31 17.34 36.34
N ARG A 268 -20.04 16.41 35.75
CA ARG A 268 -19.48 15.38 34.89
C ARG A 268 -19.51 15.90 33.45
N GLY A 269 -18.46 15.62 32.68
CA GLY A 269 -18.33 16.03 31.28
C GLY A 269 -17.35 15.14 30.53
N THR A 270 -17.03 15.52 29.30
CA THR A 270 -15.97 14.91 28.51
C THR A 270 -14.74 15.81 28.50
N GLU A 271 -13.62 15.30 27.97
CA GLU A 271 -12.40 16.06 27.73
C GLU A 271 -12.68 17.34 26.92
N ASP A 272 -12.33 18.50 27.49
CA ASP A 272 -12.55 19.84 26.94
C ASP A 272 -11.21 20.61 26.93
N PRO A 273 -10.67 20.99 25.75
CA PRO A 273 -11.21 20.76 24.41
C PRO A 273 -11.07 19.30 23.96
N ALA A 274 -11.94 18.85 23.06
CA ALA A 274 -11.85 17.51 22.48
C ALA A 274 -10.52 17.32 21.72
N THR A 275 -9.94 16.13 21.79
CA THR A 275 -8.69 15.80 21.09
C THR A 275 -8.93 15.10 19.76
N PHE A 276 -9.99 14.30 19.67
CA PHE A 276 -10.39 13.58 18.47
C PHE A 276 -11.91 13.40 18.44
N MET A 277 -12.54 13.72 17.31
CA MET A 277 -13.98 13.59 17.10
C MET A 277 -14.27 12.82 15.82
N ILE A 278 -15.31 12.00 15.83
CA ILE A 278 -15.77 11.28 14.64
C ILE A 278 -17.25 11.56 14.42
N ARG A 279 -17.61 11.80 13.16
CA ARG A 279 -19.00 11.88 12.71
C ARG A 279 -19.24 10.92 11.57
N ASN A 280 -20.40 10.27 11.56
CA ASN A 280 -20.86 9.48 10.41
C ASN A 280 -22.25 9.95 9.99
N GLY A 281 -22.38 10.44 8.76
CA GLY A 281 -23.60 11.09 8.27
C GLY A 281 -23.93 12.40 9.00
N GLY A 282 -22.91 13.11 9.50
CA GLY A 282 -23.09 14.35 10.29
C GLY A 282 -23.39 14.13 11.78
N GLU A 283 -23.62 12.89 12.22
CA GLU A 283 -23.91 12.56 13.62
C GLU A 283 -22.65 12.08 14.37
N PRO A 284 -22.40 12.52 15.62
CA PRO A 284 -21.31 11.99 16.45
C PRO A 284 -21.38 10.47 16.61
N THR A 285 -20.24 9.78 16.49
CA THR A 285 -20.21 8.32 16.57
C THR A 285 -18.89 7.81 17.17
N LEU A 286 -18.92 6.60 17.73
CA LEU A 286 -17.72 5.81 18.03
C LEU A 286 -17.52 4.80 16.91
N LEU A 287 -16.27 4.56 16.50
CA LEU A 287 -15.97 3.47 15.59
C LEU A 287 -15.39 2.28 16.33
N LEU A 288 -15.84 1.08 15.95
CA LEU A 288 -15.23 -0.20 16.30
C LEU A 288 -14.47 -0.70 15.09
N GLY A 289 -13.13 -0.63 15.16
CA GLY A 289 -12.23 -1.10 14.12
C GLY A 289 -11.75 -2.51 14.40
N VAL A 290 -12.14 -3.46 13.55
CA VAL A 290 -11.78 -4.87 13.64
C VAL A 290 -10.52 -5.15 12.82
N VAL A 291 -9.48 -5.71 13.43
CA VAL A 291 -8.25 -6.14 12.76
C VAL A 291 -8.30 -7.66 12.58
N MET A 292 -8.06 -8.12 11.35
CA MET A 292 -8.05 -9.55 11.00
C MET A 292 -6.73 -10.22 11.41
N ARG A 293 -6.78 -11.50 11.77
CA ARG A 293 -5.59 -12.33 11.97
C ARG A 293 -4.84 -12.54 10.67
N GLU A 294 -3.52 -12.57 10.73
CA GLU A 294 -2.68 -12.82 9.55
C GLU A 294 -3.02 -14.17 8.89
N GLY A 295 -3.10 -14.17 7.56
CA GLY A 295 -3.40 -15.37 6.77
C GLY A 295 -4.85 -15.87 6.84
N TRP A 296 -5.73 -15.22 7.61
CA TRP A 296 -7.15 -15.60 7.67
C TRP A 296 -7.89 -15.26 6.37
N ASN A 297 -8.94 -16.01 6.05
CA ASN A 297 -9.78 -15.73 4.88
C ASN A 297 -10.72 -14.56 5.19
N GLY A 298 -10.50 -13.42 4.51
CA GLY A 298 -11.31 -12.22 4.70
C GLY A 298 -12.80 -12.44 4.41
N LEU A 299 -13.15 -13.27 3.43
CA LEU A 299 -14.56 -13.54 3.09
C LEU A 299 -15.27 -14.33 4.19
N ASP A 300 -14.58 -15.27 4.83
CA ASP A 300 -15.14 -16.05 5.93
C ASP A 300 -15.32 -15.18 7.18
N LEU A 301 -14.32 -14.34 7.49
CA LEU A 301 -14.42 -13.35 8.56
C LEU A 301 -15.58 -12.37 8.32
N GLY A 302 -15.73 -11.86 7.10
CA GLY A 302 -16.83 -10.95 6.74
C GLY A 302 -18.21 -11.54 7.05
N LYS A 303 -18.43 -12.81 6.68
CA LYS A 303 -19.68 -13.53 6.98
C LYS A 303 -19.89 -13.75 8.48
N SER A 304 -18.83 -14.13 9.20
CA SER A 304 -18.90 -14.32 10.65
C SER A 304 -19.21 -13.00 11.38
N LEU A 305 -18.58 -11.90 10.96
CA LEU A 305 -18.84 -10.57 11.51
C LEU A 305 -20.25 -10.08 11.18
N GLU A 306 -20.74 -10.30 9.97
CA GLU A 306 -22.10 -9.91 9.58
C GLU A 306 -23.15 -10.64 10.41
N LYS A 307 -22.97 -11.95 10.64
CA LYS A 307 -23.83 -12.73 11.53
C LYS A 307 -23.79 -12.19 12.97
N GLU A 308 -22.60 -11.94 13.50
CA GLU A 308 -22.44 -11.45 14.88
C GLU A 308 -23.04 -10.05 15.06
N VAL A 309 -22.78 -9.14 14.11
CA VAL A 309 -23.33 -7.77 14.14
C VAL A 309 -24.85 -7.77 13.96
N GLY A 310 -25.41 -8.72 13.21
CA GLY A 310 -26.84 -8.97 13.17
C GLY A 310 -27.41 -9.27 14.56
N SER A 311 -26.83 -10.25 15.26
CA SER A 311 -27.21 -10.60 16.63
C SER A 311 -27.06 -9.43 17.61
N ILE A 312 -25.94 -8.70 17.52
CA ILE A 312 -25.69 -7.50 18.35
C ILE A 312 -26.79 -6.47 18.15
N ASN A 313 -27.17 -6.18 16.89
CA ASN A 313 -28.21 -5.19 16.60
C ASN A 313 -29.60 -5.62 17.09
N GLU A 314 -29.88 -6.93 17.20
CA GLU A 314 -31.13 -7.45 17.80
C GLU A 314 -31.15 -7.26 19.33
N ASP A 315 -30.00 -7.39 19.99
CA ASP A 315 -29.85 -7.24 21.44
C ASP A 315 -29.69 -5.77 21.89
N LEU A 316 -29.37 -4.86 20.95
CA LEU A 316 -29.13 -3.45 21.26
C LEU A 316 -30.42 -2.72 21.67
N PRO A 317 -30.35 -1.81 22.68
CA PRO A 317 -31.48 -0.96 23.05
C PRO A 317 -31.98 -0.11 21.88
N LEU A 318 -33.29 0.18 21.87
CA LEU A 318 -33.91 1.07 20.89
C LEU A 318 -33.20 2.44 20.88
N GLY A 319 -32.77 2.87 19.69
CA GLY A 319 -32.05 4.12 19.48
C GLY A 319 -30.53 4.00 19.41
N ILE A 320 -29.97 2.81 19.71
CA ILE A 320 -28.56 2.47 19.45
C ILE A 320 -28.49 1.61 18.19
N SER A 321 -27.54 1.90 17.30
CA SER A 321 -27.31 1.09 16.10
C SER A 321 -25.83 0.92 15.81
N LEU A 322 -25.44 -0.29 15.41
CA LEU A 322 -24.11 -0.63 14.94
C LEU A 322 -24.14 -0.81 13.42
N ASN A 323 -23.72 0.22 12.69
CA ASN A 323 -23.76 0.26 11.24
C ASN A 323 -22.37 0.06 10.62
N LYS A 324 -22.30 -0.61 9.48
CA LYS A 324 -21.06 -0.86 8.74
C LYS A 324 -20.62 0.39 7.97
N VAL A 325 -19.39 0.87 8.19
CA VAL A 325 -18.79 2.03 7.51
C VAL A 325 -17.89 1.57 6.37
N THR A 326 -16.93 0.71 6.70
CA THR A 326 -15.98 0.13 5.75
C THR A 326 -15.96 -1.37 5.97
N ASP A 327 -15.96 -2.12 4.88
CA ASP A 327 -15.90 -3.58 4.90
C ASP A 327 -14.98 -4.08 3.80
N GLN A 328 -13.85 -4.66 4.21
CA GLN A 328 -12.91 -5.23 3.27
C GLN A 328 -13.44 -6.48 2.60
N ALA A 329 -14.40 -7.22 3.18
CA ALA A 329 -14.95 -8.41 2.53
C ALA A 329 -15.64 -8.07 1.20
N VAL A 330 -16.34 -6.93 1.13
CA VAL A 330 -17.00 -6.46 -0.11
C VAL A 330 -15.98 -6.15 -1.19
N ASN A 331 -14.89 -5.46 -0.82
CA ASN A 331 -13.82 -5.09 -1.75
C ASN A 331 -13.03 -6.32 -2.22
N ILE A 332 -12.78 -7.28 -1.31
CA ILE A 332 -12.16 -8.57 -1.63
C ILE A 332 -13.05 -9.37 -2.57
N SER A 333 -14.36 -9.51 -2.29
CA SER A 333 -15.29 -10.24 -3.16
C SER A 333 -15.32 -9.61 -4.54
N SER A 334 -15.56 -8.29 -4.64
CA SER A 334 -15.58 -7.59 -5.93
C SER A 334 -14.27 -7.77 -6.70
N SER A 335 -13.11 -7.60 -6.05
CA SER A 335 -11.81 -7.73 -6.71
C SER A 335 -11.50 -9.16 -7.15
N VAL A 336 -11.75 -10.16 -6.28
CA VAL A 336 -11.46 -11.57 -6.55
C VAL A 336 -12.45 -12.13 -7.56
N ASP A 337 -13.74 -11.81 -7.46
CA ASP A 337 -14.77 -12.30 -8.37
C ASP A 337 -14.59 -11.71 -9.77
N GLU A 338 -14.36 -10.39 -9.88
CA GLU A 338 -14.03 -9.76 -11.16
C GLU A 338 -12.79 -10.41 -11.79
N PHE A 339 -11.78 -10.67 -10.96
CA PHE A 339 -10.58 -11.33 -11.42
C PHE A 339 -10.85 -12.77 -11.88
N MET A 340 -11.60 -13.56 -11.10
CA MET A 340 -11.94 -14.94 -11.43
C MET A 340 -12.75 -15.00 -12.73
N ILE A 341 -13.68 -14.06 -12.95
CA ILE A 341 -14.41 -13.92 -14.22
C ILE A 341 -13.43 -13.67 -15.36
N LYS A 342 -12.49 -12.72 -15.22
CA LYS A 342 -11.46 -12.42 -16.23
C LYS A 342 -10.54 -13.62 -16.49
N PHE A 343 -10.17 -14.35 -15.44
CA PHE A 343 -9.37 -15.57 -15.50
C PHE A 343 -10.09 -16.68 -16.27
N PHE A 344 -11.34 -16.97 -15.93
CA PHE A 344 -12.14 -17.98 -16.63
C PHE A 344 -12.46 -17.56 -18.06
N ALA A 345 -12.70 -16.27 -18.32
CA ALA A 345 -12.87 -15.75 -19.67
C ALA A 345 -11.60 -15.98 -20.50
N ALA A 346 -10.42 -15.65 -19.97
CA ALA A 346 -9.14 -15.91 -20.63
C ALA A 346 -8.93 -17.41 -20.89
N LEU A 347 -9.24 -18.27 -19.92
CA LEU A 347 -9.17 -19.73 -20.06
C LEU A 347 -10.10 -20.24 -21.18
N LEU A 348 -11.36 -19.79 -21.19
CA LEU A 348 -12.34 -20.17 -22.19
C LEU A 348 -11.93 -19.71 -23.59
N VAL A 349 -11.38 -18.51 -23.72
CA VAL A 349 -10.86 -17.99 -24.99
C VAL A 349 -9.70 -18.86 -25.48
N VAL A 350 -8.75 -19.23 -24.61
CA VAL A 350 -7.65 -20.10 -25.01
C VAL A 350 -8.14 -21.50 -25.42
N MET A 351 -9.10 -22.06 -24.67
CA MET A 351 -9.76 -23.32 -25.05
C MET A 351 -10.47 -23.21 -26.40
N PHE A 352 -11.21 -22.14 -26.63
CA PHE A 352 -11.93 -21.88 -27.87
C PHE A 352 -10.99 -21.78 -29.07
N VAL A 353 -9.89 -21.03 -28.94
CA VAL A 353 -8.84 -20.94 -29.98
C VAL A 353 -8.23 -22.32 -30.25
N SER A 354 -7.97 -23.10 -29.20
CA SER A 354 -7.43 -24.45 -29.33
C SER A 354 -8.40 -25.40 -30.06
N PHE A 355 -9.70 -25.33 -29.75
CA PHE A 355 -10.73 -26.14 -30.41
C PHE A 355 -10.90 -25.80 -31.89
N ILE A 356 -10.91 -24.51 -32.24
CA ILE A 356 -11.05 -24.08 -33.64
C ILE A 356 -9.80 -24.43 -34.45
N SER A 357 -8.62 -24.24 -33.89
CA SER A 357 -7.39 -24.41 -34.66
C SER A 357 -7.00 -25.87 -34.85
N MET A 358 -7.19 -26.73 -33.85
CA MET A 358 -6.65 -28.10 -33.85
C MET A 358 -7.74 -29.19 -33.83
N GLY A 359 -9.02 -28.78 -33.78
CA GLY A 359 -10.16 -29.69 -33.70
C GLY A 359 -10.51 -30.14 -32.28
N TRP A 360 -11.70 -30.72 -32.12
CA TRP A 360 -12.28 -31.04 -30.80
C TRP A 360 -11.37 -31.90 -29.91
N ARG A 361 -10.91 -33.06 -30.41
CA ARG A 361 -10.13 -34.02 -29.60
C ARG A 361 -8.76 -33.47 -29.18
N VAL A 362 -8.09 -32.74 -30.06
CA VAL A 362 -6.78 -32.12 -29.76
C VAL A 362 -6.96 -30.98 -28.76
N GLY A 363 -7.98 -30.14 -28.96
CA GLY A 363 -8.31 -29.05 -28.05
C GLY A 363 -8.66 -29.54 -26.64
N VAL A 364 -9.35 -30.68 -26.48
CA VAL A 364 -9.66 -31.24 -25.14
C VAL A 364 -8.39 -31.64 -24.39
N VAL A 365 -7.38 -32.20 -25.08
CA VAL A 365 -6.10 -32.57 -24.47
C VAL A 365 -5.38 -31.34 -23.90
N VAL A 366 -5.31 -30.26 -24.69
CA VAL A 366 -4.72 -28.99 -24.25
C VAL A 366 -5.55 -28.39 -23.10
N ALA A 367 -6.88 -28.41 -23.21
CA ALA A 367 -7.78 -27.91 -22.18
C ALA A 367 -7.60 -28.61 -20.82
N MET A 368 -7.35 -29.93 -20.80
CA MET A 368 -7.11 -30.65 -19.53
C MET A 368 -5.72 -30.38 -18.93
N ALA A 369 -4.73 -30.04 -19.74
CA ALA A 369 -3.39 -29.71 -19.24
C ALA A 369 -3.40 -28.43 -18.37
N VAL A 370 -4.32 -27.50 -18.65
CA VAL A 370 -4.39 -26.22 -17.93
C VAL A 370 -4.83 -26.35 -16.47
N PRO A 371 -6.00 -26.95 -16.14
CA PRO A 371 -6.40 -27.18 -14.75
C PRO A 371 -5.38 -28.00 -13.97
N LEU A 372 -4.73 -28.97 -14.61
CA LEU A 372 -3.71 -29.80 -13.96
C LEU A 372 -2.47 -28.96 -13.58
N THR A 373 -2.04 -28.05 -14.46
CA THR A 373 -0.95 -27.12 -14.16
C THR A 373 -1.31 -26.21 -12.99
N LEU A 374 -2.52 -25.64 -13.02
CA LEU A 374 -3.01 -24.77 -11.94
C LEU A 374 -3.14 -25.50 -10.61
N ALA A 375 -3.56 -26.77 -10.63
CA ALA A 375 -3.63 -27.62 -9.44
C ALA A 375 -2.25 -27.76 -8.76
N ILE A 376 -1.18 -27.97 -9.54
CA ILE A 376 0.19 -27.99 -9.01
C ILE A 376 0.53 -26.63 -8.39
N VAL A 377 0.24 -25.53 -9.09
CA VAL A 377 0.52 -24.18 -8.60
C VAL A 377 -0.21 -23.90 -7.29
N PHE A 378 -1.49 -24.26 -7.16
CA PHE A 378 -2.28 -24.07 -5.94
C PHE A 378 -1.72 -24.86 -4.75
N VAL A 379 -1.24 -26.08 -4.98
CA VAL A 379 -0.59 -26.88 -3.93
C VAL A 379 0.70 -26.18 -3.45
N VAL A 380 1.53 -25.67 -4.37
CA VAL A 380 2.76 -24.96 -4.00
C VAL A 380 2.46 -23.62 -3.31
N MET A 381 1.43 -22.90 -3.78
CA MET A 381 0.94 -21.68 -3.13
C MET A 381 0.54 -21.95 -1.68
N LEU A 382 -0.22 -23.03 -1.43
CA LEU A 382 -0.65 -23.41 -0.09
C LEU A 382 0.55 -23.78 0.79
N ALA A 383 1.51 -24.55 0.25
CA ALA A 383 2.71 -24.96 0.97
C ALA A 383 3.65 -23.79 1.32
N THR A 384 3.62 -22.71 0.53
CA THR A 384 4.46 -21.52 0.72
C THR A 384 3.73 -20.34 1.37
N GLY A 385 2.46 -20.52 1.78
CA GLY A 385 1.65 -19.49 2.42
C GLY A 385 1.26 -18.32 1.51
N LYS A 386 1.22 -18.51 0.19
CA LYS A 386 0.84 -17.48 -0.79
C LYS A 386 -0.66 -17.54 -1.06
N ASN A 387 -1.40 -16.52 -0.65
CA ASN A 387 -2.85 -16.43 -0.82
C ASN A 387 -3.25 -15.93 -2.21
N PHE A 388 -4.54 -16.02 -2.54
CA PHE A 388 -5.11 -15.34 -3.69
C PHE A 388 -5.25 -13.85 -3.36
N ASP A 389 -4.50 -13.04 -4.10
CA ASP A 389 -4.51 -11.58 -4.08
C ASP A 389 -4.38 -11.07 -5.51
N ARG A 390 -4.60 -9.77 -5.74
CA ARG A 390 -4.57 -9.17 -7.07
C ARG A 390 -3.28 -9.45 -7.85
N ILE A 391 -2.14 -9.54 -7.16
CA ILE A 391 -0.82 -9.80 -7.76
C ILE A 391 -0.65 -11.29 -8.09
N THR A 392 -0.94 -12.21 -7.15
CA THR A 392 -0.82 -13.66 -7.39
C THR A 392 -1.81 -14.13 -8.46
N LEU A 393 -3.04 -13.63 -8.41
CA LEU A 393 -4.06 -13.88 -9.41
C LEU A 393 -3.63 -13.36 -10.79
N GLY A 394 -3.18 -12.10 -10.88
CA GLY A 394 -2.67 -11.51 -12.12
C GLY A 394 -1.52 -12.30 -12.73
N SER A 395 -0.64 -12.81 -11.87
CA SER A 395 0.47 -13.69 -12.23
C SER A 395 0.00 -15.01 -12.84
N LEU A 396 -1.11 -15.58 -12.35
CA LEU A 396 -1.72 -16.79 -12.90
C LEU A 396 -2.32 -16.54 -14.29
N ILE A 397 -2.96 -15.39 -14.54
CA ILE A 397 -3.43 -15.05 -15.90
C ILE A 397 -2.24 -14.83 -16.84
N LEU A 398 -1.22 -14.10 -16.39
CA LEU A 398 0.00 -13.91 -17.18
C LEU A 398 0.63 -15.24 -17.54
N ALA A 399 0.76 -16.14 -16.55
CA ALA A 399 1.23 -17.49 -16.76
C ALA A 399 0.30 -18.30 -17.65
N LEU A 400 -1.02 -18.09 -17.62
CA LEU A 400 -2.00 -18.78 -18.48
C LEU A 400 -1.70 -18.56 -19.96
N GLY A 401 -1.45 -17.32 -20.37
CA GLY A 401 -1.07 -17.03 -21.75
C GLY A 401 0.22 -17.72 -22.19
N LEU A 402 1.13 -17.98 -21.25
CA LEU A 402 2.43 -18.61 -21.49
C LEU A 402 2.41 -20.14 -21.36
N LEU A 403 1.59 -20.70 -20.46
CA LEU A 403 1.59 -22.13 -20.10
C LEU A 403 0.92 -23.00 -21.16
N VAL A 404 -0.08 -22.46 -21.85
CA VAL A 404 -0.84 -23.23 -22.86
C VAL A 404 0.04 -23.48 -24.08
N ASP A 405 0.96 -22.57 -24.35
CA ASP A 405 1.91 -22.66 -25.45
C ASP A 405 2.72 -23.97 -25.40
N ASP A 406 3.24 -24.37 -24.24
CA ASP A 406 4.00 -25.61 -24.10
C ASP A 406 3.17 -26.85 -24.44
N ALA A 407 1.92 -26.90 -23.96
CA ALA A 407 1.00 -27.99 -24.27
C ALA A 407 0.60 -28.00 -25.76
N ILE A 408 0.39 -26.83 -26.37
CA ILE A 408 0.08 -26.68 -27.80
C ILE A 408 1.25 -27.20 -28.65
N ILE A 409 2.48 -26.78 -28.36
CA ILE A 409 3.66 -27.23 -29.14
C ILE A 409 3.87 -28.74 -29.01
N ALA A 410 3.74 -29.30 -27.79
CA ALA A 410 3.90 -30.73 -27.57
C ALA A 410 2.85 -31.55 -28.34
N ILE A 411 1.57 -31.15 -28.29
CA ILE A 411 0.50 -31.88 -28.97
C ILE A 411 0.56 -31.69 -30.50
N GLU A 412 0.87 -30.50 -30.99
CA GLU A 412 1.00 -30.23 -32.43
C GLU A 412 2.12 -31.07 -33.03
N MET A 413 3.27 -31.18 -32.34
CA MET A 413 4.36 -32.06 -32.79
C MET A 413 3.96 -33.54 -32.81
N MET A 414 3.12 -33.99 -31.89
CA MET A 414 2.58 -35.35 -31.93
C MET A 414 1.63 -35.53 -33.12
N VAL A 415 0.73 -34.58 -33.35
CA VAL A 415 -0.24 -34.63 -34.47
C VAL A 415 0.48 -34.67 -35.80
N VAL A 416 1.43 -33.76 -36.06
CA VAL A 416 2.21 -33.73 -37.31
C VAL A 416 2.95 -35.06 -37.52
N LYS A 417 3.57 -35.63 -36.49
CA LYS A 417 4.24 -36.94 -36.60
C LYS A 417 3.27 -38.08 -36.88
N MET A 418 2.05 -38.03 -36.35
CA MET A 418 1.00 -39.00 -36.66
C MET A 418 0.49 -38.86 -38.11
N GLU A 419 0.39 -37.63 -38.64
CA GLU A 419 0.07 -37.38 -40.05
C GLU A 419 1.17 -37.91 -41.01
N GLU A 420 2.44 -37.90 -40.56
CA GLU A 420 3.57 -38.55 -41.26
C GLU A 420 3.53 -40.09 -41.19
N GLY A 421 2.68 -40.67 -40.32
CA GLY A 421 2.48 -42.10 -40.16
C GLY A 421 3.10 -42.74 -38.90
N PHE A 422 3.54 -41.95 -37.91
CA PHE A 422 4.00 -42.50 -36.64
C PHE A 422 2.83 -43.05 -35.81
N SER A 423 3.06 -44.13 -35.05
CA SER A 423 2.11 -44.59 -34.03
C SER A 423 2.01 -43.57 -32.89
N ARG A 424 0.89 -43.54 -32.16
CA ARG A 424 0.67 -42.60 -31.04
C ARG A 424 1.81 -42.62 -30.01
N VAL A 425 2.30 -43.82 -29.68
CA VAL A 425 3.41 -44.01 -28.72
C VAL A 425 4.72 -43.50 -29.31
N ALA A 426 5.02 -43.80 -30.57
CA ALA A 426 6.22 -43.31 -31.23
C ALA A 426 6.21 -41.77 -31.36
N ALA A 427 5.07 -41.18 -31.70
CA ALA A 427 4.88 -39.73 -31.77
C ALA A 427 5.10 -39.07 -30.39
N SER A 428 4.58 -39.67 -29.31
CA SER A 428 4.79 -39.17 -27.94
C SER A 428 6.26 -39.19 -27.50
N ALA A 429 7.01 -40.23 -27.88
CA ALA A 429 8.44 -40.34 -27.57
C ALA A 429 9.27 -39.35 -28.41
N TYR A 430 8.84 -39.10 -29.66
CA TYR A 430 9.46 -38.11 -30.53
C TYR A 430 9.33 -36.70 -29.97
N ALA A 431 8.14 -36.32 -29.48
CA ALA A 431 7.90 -35.02 -28.86
C ALA A 431 8.94 -34.71 -27.75
N TRP A 432 9.20 -35.64 -26.83
CA TRP A 432 10.28 -35.49 -25.82
C TRP A 432 11.63 -35.12 -26.46
N SER A 433 12.08 -35.97 -27.38
CA SER A 433 13.44 -35.87 -27.93
C SER A 433 13.71 -34.60 -28.72
N HIS A 434 12.67 -33.94 -29.27
CA HIS A 434 12.84 -32.79 -30.16
C HIS A 434 12.30 -31.47 -29.57
N THR A 435 11.36 -31.50 -28.62
CA THR A 435 10.79 -30.26 -28.05
C THR A 435 11.05 -30.04 -26.56
N ALA A 436 11.31 -31.08 -25.76
CA ALA A 436 11.36 -30.92 -24.30
C ALA A 436 12.46 -29.96 -23.83
N ALA A 437 13.70 -30.08 -24.33
CA ALA A 437 14.81 -29.22 -23.94
C ALA A 437 14.69 -27.76 -24.45
N PRO A 438 14.35 -27.51 -25.73
CA PRO A 438 14.05 -26.16 -26.20
C PRO A 438 12.92 -25.47 -25.42
N MET A 439 11.86 -26.21 -25.08
CA MET A 439 10.74 -25.69 -24.29
C MET A 439 11.19 -25.31 -22.87
N LEU A 440 11.94 -26.19 -22.19
CA LEU A 440 12.47 -25.90 -20.85
C LEU A 440 13.36 -24.66 -20.83
N SER A 441 14.25 -24.54 -21.81
CA SER A 441 15.12 -23.36 -21.92
C SER A 441 14.32 -22.08 -22.13
N GLY A 442 13.28 -22.14 -22.97
CA GLY A 442 12.36 -21.01 -23.18
C GLY A 442 11.57 -20.63 -21.93
N THR A 443 11.04 -21.60 -21.17
CA THR A 443 10.31 -21.34 -19.93
C THR A 443 11.22 -20.78 -18.85
N LEU A 444 12.44 -21.32 -18.69
CA LEU A 444 13.43 -20.80 -17.75
C LEU A 444 13.89 -19.38 -18.11
N VAL A 445 14.13 -19.08 -19.39
CA VAL A 445 14.48 -17.72 -19.83
C VAL A 445 13.35 -16.74 -19.48
N THR A 446 12.10 -17.14 -19.70
CA THR A 446 10.93 -16.31 -19.37
C THR A 446 10.80 -16.11 -17.87
N ALA A 447 10.97 -17.17 -17.06
CA ALA A 447 10.95 -17.09 -15.60
C ALA A 447 12.07 -16.20 -15.05
N VAL A 448 13.31 -16.37 -15.55
CA VAL A 448 14.47 -15.55 -15.17
C VAL A 448 14.27 -14.09 -15.52
N GLY A 449 13.53 -13.77 -16.59
CA GLY A 449 13.17 -12.39 -16.92
C GLY A 449 12.51 -11.65 -15.75
N PHE A 450 11.68 -12.33 -14.94
CA PHE A 450 11.01 -11.74 -13.78
C PHE A 450 11.88 -11.69 -12.50
N MET A 451 13.12 -12.19 -12.55
CA MET A 451 14.04 -12.23 -11.39
C MET A 451 14.25 -10.86 -10.73
N PRO A 452 14.38 -9.73 -11.46
CA PRO A 452 14.49 -8.41 -10.84
C PRO A 452 13.34 -8.09 -9.89
N ASN A 453 12.11 -8.49 -10.22
CA ASN A 453 10.94 -8.26 -9.38
C ASN A 453 10.94 -9.17 -8.15
N GLY A 454 11.40 -10.41 -8.29
CA GLY A 454 11.46 -11.40 -7.20
C GLY A 454 12.47 -11.06 -6.12
N PHE A 455 13.63 -10.52 -6.50
CA PHE A 455 14.79 -10.34 -5.63
C PHE A 455 15.15 -8.88 -5.33
N ALA A 456 14.43 -7.89 -5.88
CA ALA A 456 14.61 -6.49 -5.52
C ALA A 456 14.33 -6.28 -4.03
N ARG A 457 15.34 -5.81 -3.31
CA ARG A 457 15.24 -5.52 -1.87
C ARG A 457 14.64 -4.13 -1.65
N SER A 458 13.33 -4.02 -1.84
CA SER A 458 12.56 -2.80 -1.54
C SER A 458 11.12 -3.11 -1.20
N SER A 459 10.39 -2.16 -0.60
CA SER A 459 8.95 -2.28 -0.33
C SER A 459 8.13 -2.53 -1.61
N ALA A 460 8.50 -1.86 -2.72
CA ALA A 460 7.92 -2.14 -4.04
C ALA A 460 8.30 -3.53 -4.59
N GLY A 461 9.51 -3.99 -4.28
CA GLY A 461 9.96 -5.35 -4.56
C GLY A 461 9.14 -6.40 -3.82
N GLU A 462 8.88 -6.22 -2.52
CA GLU A 462 8.00 -7.11 -1.74
C GLU A 462 6.58 -7.18 -2.32
N TYR A 463 6.02 -6.03 -2.69
CA TYR A 463 4.69 -5.96 -3.34
C TYR A 463 4.65 -6.76 -4.67
N THR A 464 5.73 -6.74 -5.45
CA THR A 464 5.80 -7.39 -6.77
C THR A 464 6.47 -8.78 -6.77
N SER A 465 7.09 -9.20 -5.66
CA SER A 465 7.92 -10.41 -5.58
C SER A 465 7.11 -11.68 -5.83
N ASN A 466 5.86 -11.72 -5.35
CA ASN A 466 4.97 -12.85 -5.57
C ASN A 466 4.77 -13.16 -7.06
N MET A 467 4.88 -12.16 -7.94
CA MET A 467 4.73 -12.37 -9.37
C MET A 467 5.84 -13.25 -9.97
N PHE A 468 7.10 -13.02 -9.58
CA PHE A 468 8.22 -13.87 -10.01
C PHE A 468 8.01 -15.33 -9.59
N TRP A 469 7.65 -15.55 -8.32
CA TRP A 469 7.46 -16.89 -7.79
C TRP A 469 6.29 -17.61 -8.45
N ILE A 470 5.12 -16.97 -8.55
CA ILE A 470 3.93 -17.59 -9.13
C ILE A 470 4.11 -17.87 -10.63
N VAL A 471 4.62 -16.90 -11.40
CA VAL A 471 4.89 -17.12 -12.83
C VAL A 471 5.95 -18.21 -13.01
N GLY A 472 7.06 -18.17 -12.25
CA GLY A 472 8.11 -19.18 -12.32
C GLY A 472 7.62 -20.58 -12.00
N ILE A 473 6.86 -20.75 -10.91
CA ILE A 473 6.26 -22.04 -10.52
C ILE A 473 5.28 -22.51 -11.59
N ALA A 474 4.42 -21.61 -12.12
CA ALA A 474 3.45 -21.96 -13.13
C ALA A 474 4.10 -22.38 -14.45
N LEU A 475 5.18 -21.73 -14.89
CA LEU A 475 5.92 -22.09 -16.10
C LEU A 475 6.66 -23.42 -15.94
N ILE A 476 7.28 -23.67 -14.79
CA ILE A 476 7.95 -24.95 -14.52
C ILE A 476 6.93 -26.08 -14.43
N ALA A 477 5.81 -25.87 -13.72
CA ALA A 477 4.72 -26.84 -13.64
C ALA A 477 4.11 -27.12 -15.03
N SER A 478 3.92 -26.08 -15.83
CA SER A 478 3.43 -26.17 -17.21
C SER A 478 4.32 -27.06 -18.07
N TRP A 479 5.64 -26.87 -17.99
CA TRP A 479 6.58 -27.69 -18.72
C TRP A 479 6.52 -29.17 -18.28
N ILE A 480 6.47 -29.43 -16.96
CA ILE A 480 6.31 -30.81 -16.44
C ILE A 480 5.02 -31.42 -17.00
N VAL A 481 3.92 -30.68 -17.00
CA VAL A 481 2.63 -31.16 -17.51
C VAL A 481 2.68 -31.42 -19.01
N ALA A 482 3.25 -30.50 -19.78
CA ALA A 482 3.37 -30.58 -21.24
C ALA A 482 4.20 -31.80 -21.68
N VAL A 483 5.14 -32.23 -20.86
CA VAL A 483 6.11 -33.25 -21.24
C VAL A 483 5.79 -34.63 -20.62
N VAL A 484 5.11 -34.68 -19.47
CA VAL A 484 4.72 -35.94 -18.81
C VAL A 484 3.27 -36.30 -19.12
N PHE A 485 2.33 -35.38 -18.89
CA PHE A 485 0.90 -35.69 -18.93
C PHE A 485 0.27 -35.47 -20.30
N THR A 486 0.62 -34.41 -21.02
CA THR A 486 0.09 -34.14 -22.37
C THR A 486 0.34 -35.29 -23.34
N PRO A 487 1.53 -35.94 -23.39
CA PRO A 487 1.73 -37.07 -24.29
C PRO A 487 0.92 -38.31 -23.91
N TYR A 488 0.73 -38.57 -22.61
CA TYR A 488 -0.15 -39.64 -22.13
C TYR A 488 -1.62 -39.41 -22.55
N LEU A 489 -2.13 -38.19 -22.34
CA LEU A 489 -3.48 -37.80 -22.76
C LEU A 489 -3.61 -37.86 -24.29
N GLY A 490 -2.59 -37.44 -25.03
CA GLY A 490 -2.52 -37.52 -26.48
C GLY A 490 -2.65 -38.96 -26.99
N VAL A 491 -1.90 -39.91 -26.42
CA VAL A 491 -1.99 -41.33 -26.79
C VAL A 491 -3.39 -41.89 -26.58
N LYS A 492 -4.07 -41.47 -25.51
CA LYS A 492 -5.40 -41.99 -25.17
C LYS A 492 -6.53 -41.35 -26.00
N MET A 493 -6.42 -40.07 -26.34
CA MET A 493 -7.56 -39.27 -26.84
C MET A 493 -7.42 -38.79 -28.28
N LEU A 494 -6.22 -38.73 -28.86
CA LEU A 494 -6.06 -38.34 -30.26
C LEU A 494 -6.76 -39.35 -31.18
N PRO A 495 -7.43 -38.88 -32.26
CA PRO A 495 -7.94 -39.76 -33.30
C PRO A 495 -6.80 -40.36 -34.12
N ASP A 496 -7.07 -41.43 -34.86
CA ASP A 496 -6.14 -41.91 -35.86
C ASP A 496 -6.21 -40.98 -37.08
N PHE A 497 -5.14 -40.24 -37.33
CA PHE A 497 -5.03 -39.34 -38.47
C PHE A 497 -4.75 -40.15 -39.74
N LYS A 498 -5.40 -39.78 -40.86
CA LYS A 498 -5.10 -40.40 -42.15
C LYS A 498 -3.68 -40.01 -42.57
N LYS A 499 -2.87 -41.01 -42.92
CA LYS A 499 -1.53 -40.78 -43.47
C LYS A 499 -1.65 -39.98 -44.76
N ILE A 500 -0.94 -38.86 -44.85
CA ILE A 500 -0.89 -38.05 -46.07
C ILE A 500 0.14 -38.68 -47.02
N GLU A 501 -0.31 -39.13 -48.19
CA GLU A 501 0.57 -39.72 -49.21
C GLU A 501 1.56 -38.66 -49.71
N GLY A 502 2.87 -38.97 -49.65
CA GLY A 502 3.96 -37.99 -49.83
C GLY A 502 4.63 -37.53 -48.52
N GLY A 503 4.14 -37.98 -47.36
CA GLY A 503 4.83 -37.82 -46.07
C GLY A 503 5.06 -36.36 -45.67
N HIS A 504 6.20 -36.09 -45.03
CA HIS A 504 6.56 -34.78 -44.46
C HIS A 504 6.45 -33.62 -45.47
N THR A 505 6.82 -33.86 -46.72
CA THR A 505 6.81 -32.84 -47.78
C THR A 505 5.38 -32.48 -48.23
N ALA A 506 4.46 -33.45 -48.28
CA ALA A 506 3.08 -33.23 -48.74
C ALA A 506 2.22 -32.44 -47.74
N ILE A 507 2.51 -32.51 -46.44
CA ILE A 507 1.81 -31.75 -45.37
C ILE A 507 1.96 -30.23 -45.58
N TYR A 508 3.14 -29.82 -46.02
CA TYR A 508 3.47 -28.42 -46.24
C TYR A 508 3.37 -27.99 -47.71
N ASP A 509 2.95 -28.84 -48.63
CA ASP A 509 2.84 -28.53 -50.06
C ASP A 509 1.44 -28.05 -50.46
N THR A 510 0.92 -27.05 -49.74
CA THR A 510 -0.39 -26.41 -50.05
C THR A 510 -0.19 -25.05 -50.72
N PRO A 511 -1.19 -24.53 -51.48
CA PRO A 511 -1.05 -23.23 -52.16
C PRO A 511 -0.68 -22.07 -51.22
N ARG A 512 -1.16 -22.10 -49.98
CA ARG A 512 -0.85 -21.09 -48.96
C ARG A 512 0.61 -21.17 -48.48
N TYR A 513 1.11 -22.38 -48.23
CA TYR A 513 2.51 -22.57 -47.84
C TYR A 513 3.47 -22.29 -48.99
N ASN A 514 3.12 -22.65 -50.22
CA ASN A 514 3.91 -22.32 -51.42
C ASN A 514 3.99 -20.82 -51.67
N HIS A 515 2.88 -20.09 -51.47
CA HIS A 515 2.92 -18.63 -51.52
C HIS A 515 3.81 -18.04 -50.41
N PHE A 516 3.75 -18.60 -49.20
CA PHE A 516 4.59 -18.16 -48.09
C PHE A 516 6.09 -18.46 -48.34
N ARG A 517 6.44 -19.60 -48.94
CA ARG A 517 7.81 -19.92 -49.39
C ARG A 517 8.34 -18.86 -50.35
N GLN A 518 7.55 -18.48 -51.37
CA GLN A 518 7.94 -17.44 -52.32
C GLN A 518 8.16 -16.08 -51.63
N ILE A 519 7.35 -15.75 -50.62
CA ILE A 519 7.55 -14.53 -49.82
C ILE A 519 8.87 -14.62 -49.03
N LEU A 520 9.14 -15.75 -48.37
CA LEU A 520 10.36 -15.96 -47.60
C LEU A 520 11.62 -15.91 -48.47
N GLU A 521 11.59 -16.50 -49.66
CA GLU A 521 12.70 -16.45 -50.61
C GLU A 521 12.99 -15.00 -51.03
N ARG A 522 11.95 -14.19 -51.30
CA ARG A 522 12.11 -12.74 -51.58
C ARG A 522 12.65 -11.97 -50.38
N VAL A 523 12.21 -12.32 -49.16
CA VAL A 523 12.69 -11.74 -47.91
C VAL A 523 14.17 -12.03 -47.71
N ILE A 524 14.61 -13.27 -47.96
CA ILE A 524 16.02 -13.69 -47.87
C ILE A 524 16.85 -13.05 -48.99
N ALA A 525 16.33 -12.97 -50.22
CA ALA A 525 17.00 -12.29 -51.33
C ALA A 525 17.20 -10.79 -51.05
N ARG A 526 16.25 -10.15 -50.37
CA ARG A 526 16.30 -8.73 -49.95
C ARG A 526 16.69 -8.55 -48.48
N LYS A 527 17.44 -9.50 -47.90
CA LYS A 527 17.75 -9.56 -46.46
C LYS A 527 18.30 -8.26 -45.86
N TRP A 528 19.13 -7.52 -46.60
CA TRP A 528 19.67 -6.23 -46.15
C TRP A 528 18.62 -5.11 -46.09
N LEU A 529 17.67 -5.08 -47.03
CA LEU A 529 16.54 -4.13 -46.98
C LEU A 529 15.63 -4.44 -45.80
N VAL A 530 15.32 -5.73 -45.57
CA VAL A 530 14.50 -6.16 -44.43
C VAL A 530 15.17 -5.80 -43.11
N ALA A 531 16.47 -6.07 -42.98
CA ALA A 531 17.23 -5.68 -41.79
C ALA A 531 17.27 -4.16 -41.60
N GLY A 532 17.51 -3.38 -42.66
CA GLY A 532 17.46 -1.92 -42.62
C GLY A 532 16.10 -1.38 -42.18
N SER A 533 15.00 -1.94 -42.70
CA SER A 533 13.64 -1.55 -42.31
C SER A 533 13.34 -1.86 -40.85
N VAL A 534 13.74 -3.03 -40.34
CA VAL A 534 13.53 -3.40 -38.93
C VAL A 534 14.35 -2.51 -38.00
N ILE A 535 15.61 -2.23 -38.35
CA ILE A 535 16.44 -1.28 -37.59
C ILE A 535 15.82 0.13 -37.61
N GLY A 536 15.33 0.59 -38.77
CA GLY A 536 14.64 1.87 -38.90
C GLY A 536 13.39 1.96 -38.02
N LEU A 537 12.55 0.92 -38.04
CA LEU A 537 11.37 0.82 -37.18
C LEU A 537 11.75 0.76 -35.69
N PHE A 538 12.84 0.06 -35.35
CA PHE A 538 13.34 -0.01 -33.98
C PHE A 538 13.81 1.37 -33.48
N VAL A 539 14.59 2.10 -34.29
CA VAL A 539 15.03 3.46 -33.96
C VAL A 539 13.82 4.41 -33.83
N LEU A 540 12.83 4.28 -34.71
CA LEU A 540 11.58 5.05 -34.61
C LEU A 540 10.81 4.71 -33.34
N ALA A 541 10.72 3.45 -32.95
CA ALA A 541 10.08 3.03 -31.70
C ALA A 541 10.83 3.55 -30.47
N VAL A 542 12.16 3.52 -30.46
CA VAL A 542 12.99 4.10 -29.39
C VAL A 542 12.79 5.61 -29.30
N GLY A 543 12.72 6.32 -30.44
CA GLY A 543 12.38 7.74 -30.47
C GLY A 543 10.96 8.03 -29.98
N GLY A 544 9.99 7.21 -30.39
CA GLY A 544 8.60 7.29 -29.96
C GLY A 544 8.40 7.07 -28.46
N MET A 545 9.30 6.34 -27.80
CA MET A 545 9.29 6.14 -26.35
C MET A 545 9.36 7.46 -25.57
N ALA A 546 9.98 8.51 -26.14
CA ALA A 546 10.04 9.83 -25.51
C ALA A 546 8.65 10.52 -25.40
N LEU A 547 7.68 10.11 -26.23
CA LEU A 547 6.31 10.62 -26.22
C LEU A 547 5.39 9.84 -25.28
N VAL A 548 5.81 8.65 -24.81
CA VAL A 548 5.02 7.83 -23.90
C VAL A 548 5.13 8.40 -22.49
N LYS A 549 3.98 8.72 -21.87
CA LYS A 549 3.91 9.21 -20.49
C LYS A 549 4.49 8.19 -19.51
N LYS A 550 5.16 8.62 -18.45
CA LYS A 550 5.74 7.71 -17.44
C LYS A 550 4.87 7.64 -16.20
N GLN A 551 4.63 6.44 -15.68
CA GLN A 551 3.85 6.23 -14.45
C GLN A 551 4.58 5.28 -13.51
N PHE A 552 4.52 5.50 -12.20
CA PHE A 552 5.05 4.52 -11.24
C PHE A 552 4.02 3.42 -10.97
N PHE A 553 2.92 3.77 -10.29
CA PHE A 553 1.75 2.93 -10.07
C PHE A 553 0.46 3.58 -10.61
N PRO A 554 -0.52 2.78 -11.05
CA PRO A 554 -1.84 3.28 -11.44
C PRO A 554 -2.67 3.75 -10.24
N ILE A 555 -3.70 4.53 -10.54
CA ILE A 555 -4.74 4.92 -9.58
C ILE A 555 -5.58 3.70 -9.20
N SER A 556 -6.16 3.72 -7.99
CA SER A 556 -7.03 2.64 -7.53
C SER A 556 -8.42 2.67 -8.19
N ASP A 557 -9.05 1.49 -8.31
CA ASP A 557 -10.45 1.26 -8.70
C ASP A 557 -11.44 1.38 -7.51
N ARG A 558 -10.90 1.50 -6.29
CA ARG A 558 -11.61 1.76 -5.03
C ARG A 558 -12.65 2.91 -5.13
N PRO A 559 -13.89 2.75 -4.64
CA PRO A 559 -14.95 3.77 -4.74
C PRO A 559 -14.83 4.92 -3.73
N GLU A 560 -13.78 4.96 -2.91
CA GLU A 560 -13.62 6.01 -1.89
C GLU A 560 -13.02 7.31 -2.46
N VAL A 561 -13.66 8.44 -2.14
CA VAL A 561 -13.09 9.79 -2.26
C VAL A 561 -12.59 10.23 -0.89
N LEU A 562 -11.38 10.79 -0.86
CA LEU A 562 -10.79 11.36 0.36
C LEU A 562 -10.80 12.88 0.28
N VAL A 563 -11.35 13.55 1.30
CA VAL A 563 -11.33 15.00 1.43
C VAL A 563 -10.55 15.37 2.68
N GLU A 564 -9.51 16.18 2.53
CA GLU A 564 -8.72 16.73 3.62
C GLU A 564 -9.13 18.18 3.84
N VAL A 565 -9.36 18.53 5.11
CA VAL A 565 -9.69 19.89 5.56
C VAL A 565 -8.56 20.34 6.47
N GLN A 566 -7.69 21.20 5.97
CA GLN A 566 -6.59 21.76 6.75
C GLN A 566 -6.88 23.23 7.06
N MET A 567 -7.16 23.53 8.32
CA MET A 567 -7.16 24.89 8.84
C MET A 567 -5.71 25.37 9.03
N PRO A 568 -5.47 26.69 9.07
CA PRO A 568 -4.19 27.22 9.54
C PRO A 568 -3.81 26.62 10.89
N TYR A 569 -2.55 26.21 11.05
CA TYR A 569 -2.06 25.68 12.32
C TYR A 569 -2.34 26.66 13.47
N GLY A 570 -2.58 26.14 14.67
CA GLY A 570 -3.03 26.92 15.83
C GLY A 570 -4.55 27.13 15.92
N THR A 571 -5.31 26.77 14.88
CA THR A 571 -6.78 26.78 14.94
C THR A 571 -7.30 25.73 15.91
N SER A 572 -8.34 26.07 16.70
CA SER A 572 -8.97 25.12 17.61
C SER A 572 -9.75 24.04 16.87
N ILE A 573 -9.81 22.85 17.45
CA ILE A 573 -10.57 21.72 16.90
C ILE A 573 -12.06 22.06 16.67
N THR A 574 -12.61 22.98 17.47
CA THR A 574 -14.00 23.43 17.35
C THR A 574 -14.25 24.20 16.06
N GLN A 575 -13.30 25.04 15.63
CA GLN A 575 -13.38 25.74 14.35
C GLN A 575 -13.14 24.79 13.17
N THR A 576 -12.19 23.87 13.29
CA THR A 576 -12.00 22.79 12.31
C THR A 576 -13.27 21.96 12.14
N SER A 577 -13.97 21.66 13.24
CA SER A 577 -15.24 20.94 13.24
C SER A 577 -16.37 21.72 12.56
N ALA A 578 -16.42 23.05 12.71
CA ALA A 578 -17.38 23.91 12.04
C ALA A 578 -17.12 23.99 10.52
N ALA A 579 -15.85 24.14 10.10
CA ALA A 579 -15.48 24.10 8.69
C ALA A 579 -15.80 22.74 8.05
N THR A 580 -15.51 21.64 8.76
CA THR A 580 -15.84 20.27 8.35
C THR A 580 -17.35 20.10 8.15
N ALA A 581 -18.17 20.65 9.05
CA ALA A 581 -19.63 20.57 8.96
C ALA A 581 -20.20 21.24 7.69
N LYS A 582 -19.55 22.30 7.19
CA LYS A 582 -19.93 22.92 5.90
C LYS A 582 -19.74 21.95 4.74
N VAL A 583 -18.63 21.21 4.73
CA VAL A 583 -18.33 20.19 3.71
C VAL A 583 -19.29 19.00 3.84
N GLU A 584 -19.54 18.54 5.07
CA GLU A 584 -20.53 17.48 5.35
C GLU A 584 -21.93 17.83 4.82
N THR A 585 -22.37 19.07 5.04
CA THR A 585 -23.67 19.58 4.58
C THR A 585 -23.76 19.68 3.05
N TRP A 586 -22.63 19.92 2.39
CA TRP A 586 -22.59 19.91 0.92
C TRP A 586 -22.62 18.48 0.38
N LEU A 587 -21.89 17.56 1.02
CA LEU A 587 -21.83 16.14 0.67
C LEU A 587 -23.19 15.44 0.83
N SER A 588 -23.95 15.77 1.88
CA SER A 588 -25.27 15.16 2.11
C SER A 588 -26.31 15.47 1.02
N LYS A 589 -26.05 16.46 0.17
CA LYS A 589 -26.90 16.83 -0.98
C LYS A 589 -26.50 16.10 -2.27
N GLN A 590 -25.40 15.36 -2.29
CA GLN A 590 -24.91 14.65 -3.48
C GLN A 590 -25.43 13.22 -3.51
N HIS A 591 -25.92 12.76 -4.66
CA HIS A 591 -26.46 11.41 -4.79
C HIS A 591 -25.37 10.32 -4.74
N GLU A 592 -24.14 10.66 -5.12
CA GLU A 592 -22.98 9.77 -5.13
C GLU A 592 -22.45 9.48 -3.71
N ALA A 593 -22.67 10.39 -2.75
CA ALA A 593 -22.10 10.26 -1.41
C ALA A 593 -22.97 9.36 -0.51
N LYS A 594 -22.68 8.05 -0.47
CA LYS A 594 -23.48 7.08 0.30
C LYS A 594 -23.12 7.03 1.77
N ILE A 595 -21.83 6.90 2.07
CA ILE A 595 -21.32 6.88 3.44
C ILE A 595 -20.29 7.98 3.58
N VAL A 596 -20.56 8.93 4.47
CA VAL A 596 -19.68 10.05 4.77
C VAL A 596 -19.24 9.91 6.21
N THR A 597 -17.93 9.69 6.43
CA THR A 597 -17.34 9.62 7.76
C THR A 597 -16.24 10.66 7.89
N SER A 598 -16.38 11.54 8.87
CA SER A 598 -15.42 12.61 9.17
C SER A 598 -14.63 12.27 10.42
N TYR A 599 -13.33 12.46 10.35
CA TYR A 599 -12.34 12.29 11.41
C TYR A 599 -11.73 13.67 11.66
N ILE A 600 -11.95 14.25 12.84
CA ILE A 600 -11.59 15.65 13.15
C ILE A 600 -10.58 15.64 14.30
N GLY A 601 -9.41 16.25 14.10
CA GLY A 601 -8.29 16.23 15.04
C GLY A 601 -7.23 15.17 14.73
N GLN A 602 -7.54 14.21 13.85
CA GLN A 602 -6.64 13.15 13.39
C GLN A 602 -7.18 12.53 12.08
N GLY A 603 -6.32 11.82 11.33
CA GLY A 603 -6.70 11.06 10.15
C GLY A 603 -7.56 9.82 10.43
N ALA A 604 -8.06 9.21 9.36
CA ALA A 604 -8.77 7.93 9.43
C ALA A 604 -7.79 6.79 9.81
N PRO A 605 -8.26 5.74 10.51
CA PRO A 605 -7.46 4.53 10.69
C PRO A 605 -7.12 3.90 9.33
N ARG A 606 -6.00 3.16 9.26
CA ARG A 606 -5.60 2.47 8.03
C ARG A 606 -6.61 1.38 7.71
N PHE A 607 -7.54 1.63 6.80
CA PHE A 607 -8.42 0.59 6.25
C PHE A 607 -7.88 0.06 4.92
N TYR A 608 -7.15 0.86 4.15
CA TYR A 608 -6.49 0.44 2.91
C TYR A 608 -4.97 0.33 3.12
N PHE A 609 -4.34 -0.73 2.62
CA PHE A 609 -2.93 -1.01 2.91
C PHE A 609 -2.01 0.15 2.49
N SER A 610 -2.20 0.69 1.28
CA SER A 610 -1.40 1.80 0.73
C SER A 610 -1.80 3.18 1.27
N MET A 611 -2.39 3.27 2.46
CA MET A 611 -2.75 4.52 3.12
C MET A 611 -2.00 4.68 4.45
N GLY A 612 -1.41 5.84 4.71
CA GLY A 612 -0.88 6.20 6.02
C GLY A 612 -1.90 6.98 6.86
N PRO A 613 -2.18 6.59 8.11
CA PRO A 613 -2.96 7.42 9.03
C PRO A 613 -2.25 8.74 9.33
N GLU A 614 -2.96 9.86 9.22
CA GLU A 614 -2.43 11.16 9.65
C GLU A 614 -2.34 11.24 11.18
N LEU A 615 -1.25 11.83 11.65
CA LEU A 615 -0.97 11.98 13.08
C LEU A 615 -1.85 13.09 13.69
N PRO A 616 -2.06 13.11 15.03
CA PRO A 616 -2.97 14.06 15.67
C PRO A 616 -2.63 15.53 15.39
N ASP A 617 -3.60 16.29 14.90
CA ASP A 617 -3.56 17.72 14.62
C ASP A 617 -4.97 18.36 14.77
N PRO A 618 -5.21 19.21 15.78
CA PRO A 618 -6.49 19.93 15.97
C PRO A 618 -6.95 20.76 14.77
N ALA A 619 -6.02 21.22 13.93
CA ALA A 619 -6.30 22.02 12.74
C ALA A 619 -6.65 21.17 11.51
N PHE A 620 -6.66 19.84 11.64
CA PHE A 620 -6.89 18.92 10.52
C PHE A 620 -8.16 18.09 10.70
N ALA A 621 -8.84 17.83 9.59
CA ALA A 621 -9.85 16.79 9.49
C ALA A 621 -9.74 16.03 8.17
N LYS A 622 -10.11 14.75 8.20
CA LYS A 622 -10.23 13.89 7.02
C LYS A 622 -11.66 13.39 6.89
N ILE A 623 -12.24 13.51 5.71
CA ILE A 623 -13.55 12.97 5.38
C ILE A 623 -13.34 11.85 4.36
N VAL A 624 -13.81 10.66 4.68
CA VAL A 624 -13.82 9.50 3.79
C VAL A 624 -15.25 9.34 3.28
N VAL A 625 -15.40 9.43 1.96
CA VAL A 625 -16.70 9.31 1.29
C VAL A 625 -16.71 8.06 0.43
N ARG A 626 -17.62 7.12 0.72
CA ARG A 626 -17.84 5.92 -0.10
C ARG A 626 -18.93 6.20 -1.14
N THR A 627 -18.63 5.98 -2.43
CA THR A 627 -19.61 5.96 -3.52
C THR A 627 -20.00 4.52 -3.89
N ASP A 628 -20.87 4.33 -4.88
CA ASP A 628 -21.23 2.97 -5.33
C ASP A 628 -20.15 2.34 -6.23
N ASN A 629 -19.45 3.15 -7.02
CA ASN A 629 -18.44 2.68 -7.97
C ASN A 629 -17.39 3.75 -8.33
N GLN A 630 -16.39 3.35 -9.13
CA GLN A 630 -15.32 4.20 -9.61
C GLN A 630 -15.80 5.43 -10.41
N GLU A 631 -16.83 5.30 -11.24
CA GLU A 631 -17.33 6.40 -12.09
C GLU A 631 -18.00 7.49 -11.25
N GLU A 632 -18.84 7.11 -10.29
CA GLU A 632 -19.45 8.03 -9.34
C GLU A 632 -18.39 8.71 -8.45
N ARG A 633 -17.35 7.97 -8.04
CA ARG A 633 -16.21 8.54 -7.31
C ARG A 633 -15.53 9.64 -8.10
N GLU A 634 -15.24 9.38 -9.38
CA GLU A 634 -14.63 10.38 -10.28
C GLU A 634 -15.53 11.60 -10.45
N ALA A 635 -16.83 11.39 -10.68
CA ALA A 635 -17.80 12.48 -10.79
C ALA A 635 -17.86 13.34 -9.52
N LEU A 636 -17.95 12.71 -8.35
CA LEU A 636 -17.97 13.40 -7.05
C LEU A 636 -16.67 14.17 -6.80
N LYS A 637 -15.52 13.57 -7.11
CA LYS A 637 -14.20 14.23 -6.99
C LYS A 637 -14.15 15.51 -7.83
N HIS A 638 -14.62 15.48 -9.07
CA HIS A 638 -14.65 16.66 -9.93
C HIS A 638 -15.61 17.73 -9.42
N ARG A 639 -16.82 17.34 -9.00
CA ARG A 639 -17.80 18.27 -8.42
C ARG A 639 -17.30 18.92 -7.13
N LEU A 640 -16.66 18.14 -6.24
CA LEU A 640 -16.04 18.68 -5.02
C LEU A 640 -15.01 19.75 -5.35
N ARG A 641 -14.12 19.48 -6.31
CA ARG A 641 -13.10 20.46 -6.74
C ARG A 641 -13.72 21.72 -7.32
N GLN A 642 -14.80 21.59 -8.09
CA GLN A 642 -15.55 22.74 -8.60
C GLN A 642 -16.25 23.52 -7.47
N ALA A 643 -16.83 22.83 -6.49
CA ALA A 643 -17.44 23.47 -5.33
C ALA A 643 -16.41 24.23 -4.48
N ILE A 644 -15.20 23.66 -4.32
CA ILE A 644 -14.07 24.31 -3.65
C ILE A 644 -13.65 25.58 -4.41
N SER A 645 -13.49 25.51 -5.74
CA SER A 645 -13.18 26.70 -6.53
C SER A 645 -14.28 27.77 -6.48
N ASN A 646 -15.52 27.38 -6.21
CA ASN A 646 -16.66 28.27 -6.04
C ASN A 646 -16.84 28.79 -4.60
N GLY A 647 -15.89 28.50 -3.69
CA GLY A 647 -15.88 29.05 -2.33
C GLY A 647 -16.49 28.17 -1.23
N LEU A 648 -16.51 26.84 -1.39
CA LEU A 648 -16.86 25.92 -0.30
C LEU A 648 -15.80 26.01 0.82
N ALA A 649 -16.22 26.42 2.04
CA ALA A 649 -15.37 26.54 3.24
C ALA A 649 -14.04 27.26 3.00
N THR A 650 -14.10 28.52 2.57
CA THR A 650 -12.92 29.35 2.21
C THR A 650 -11.93 29.58 3.36
N GLU A 651 -12.35 29.36 4.61
CA GLU A 651 -11.48 29.42 5.77
C GLU A 651 -10.46 28.26 5.88
N ALA A 652 -10.65 27.17 5.11
CA ALA A 652 -9.81 25.97 5.15
C ALA A 652 -9.17 25.69 3.79
N GLN A 653 -7.96 25.11 3.81
CA GLN A 653 -7.40 24.48 2.63
C GLN A 653 -8.06 23.11 2.43
N LEU A 654 -8.92 23.02 1.42
CA LEU A 654 -9.57 21.77 1.03
C LEU A 654 -8.77 21.05 -0.05
N ARG A 655 -8.54 19.75 0.15
CA ARG A 655 -7.83 18.90 -0.81
C ARG A 655 -8.62 17.62 -1.07
N VAL A 656 -8.86 17.30 -2.34
CA VAL A 656 -9.66 16.16 -2.76
C VAL A 656 -8.78 15.16 -3.51
N THR A 657 -8.68 13.96 -2.96
CA THR A 657 -7.80 12.89 -3.44
C THR A 657 -8.54 11.55 -3.55
N GLN A 658 -7.83 10.55 -4.03
CA GLN A 658 -8.29 9.17 -4.19
C GLN A 658 -7.15 8.22 -3.82
N LEU A 659 -7.50 6.95 -3.63
CA LEU A 659 -6.51 5.91 -3.35
C LEU A 659 -5.68 5.56 -4.59
N VAL A 660 -4.42 5.19 -4.37
CA VAL A 660 -3.45 4.78 -5.41
C VAL A 660 -2.83 3.45 -5.02
N PHE A 661 -2.44 2.64 -6.01
CA PHE A 661 -1.72 1.39 -5.75
C PHE A 661 -0.25 1.64 -5.39
N GLY A 662 0.37 0.63 -4.79
CA GLY A 662 1.80 0.62 -4.47
C GLY A 662 2.13 1.32 -3.13
N PRO A 663 3.41 1.66 -2.91
CA PRO A 663 3.85 2.32 -1.67
C PRO A 663 3.14 3.66 -1.43
N TYR A 664 2.83 3.95 -0.16
CA TYR A 664 2.14 5.17 0.24
C TYR A 664 2.99 6.42 -0.03
N SER A 665 2.45 7.36 -0.80
CA SER A 665 3.02 8.69 -1.02
C SER A 665 1.95 9.76 -0.73
N PRO A 666 2.11 10.61 0.30
CA PRO A 666 1.08 11.59 0.67
C PRO A 666 0.73 12.59 -0.44
N TYR A 667 1.72 12.99 -1.24
CA TYR A 667 1.56 13.90 -2.38
C TYR A 667 2.26 13.32 -3.62
N PRO A 668 1.72 13.56 -4.83
CA PRO A 668 2.34 13.08 -6.06
C PRO A 668 3.67 13.77 -6.33
N VAL A 669 3.77 15.08 -6.08
CA VAL A 669 4.97 15.92 -6.28
C VAL A 669 5.28 16.67 -5.00
N ALA A 670 6.52 16.53 -4.52
CA ALA A 670 7.01 17.22 -3.34
C ALA A 670 8.52 17.49 -3.43
N TYR A 671 8.96 18.55 -2.75
CA TYR A 671 10.36 18.93 -2.62
C TYR A 671 10.65 19.25 -1.15
N ARG A 672 11.64 18.58 -0.58
CA ARG A 672 12.11 18.80 0.78
C ARG A 672 13.25 19.82 0.74
N VAL A 673 13.05 20.95 1.41
CA VAL A 673 14.08 21.93 1.68
C VAL A 673 14.59 21.65 3.08
N SER A 674 15.89 21.37 3.23
CA SER A 674 16.51 21.11 4.54
C SER A 674 17.62 22.11 4.81
N GLY A 675 17.77 22.53 6.07
CA GLY A 675 18.83 23.44 6.49
C GLY A 675 18.77 23.77 7.99
N PRO A 676 19.83 24.38 8.56
CA PRO A 676 19.96 24.56 10.00
C PRO A 676 19.17 25.75 10.57
N ASP A 677 19.04 26.85 9.81
CA ASP A 677 18.38 28.07 10.27
C ASP A 677 16.94 28.16 9.69
N PRO A 678 15.90 28.14 10.55
CA PRO A 678 14.48 28.18 10.17
C PRO A 678 14.06 29.41 9.35
N GLU A 679 14.64 30.59 9.59
CA GLU A 679 14.26 31.82 8.88
C GLU A 679 14.64 31.72 7.40
N LYS A 680 15.90 31.37 7.14
CA LYS A 680 16.41 31.11 5.78
C LYS A 680 15.71 29.93 5.13
N LEU A 681 15.41 28.88 5.90
CA LEU A 681 14.68 27.70 5.41
C LEU A 681 13.32 28.09 4.82
N ARG A 682 12.58 28.94 5.54
CA ARG A 682 11.29 29.47 5.10
C ARG A 682 11.42 30.35 3.86
N ALA A 683 12.45 31.20 3.77
CA ALA A 683 12.69 32.02 2.59
C ALA A 683 12.95 31.17 1.33
N ILE A 684 13.76 30.11 1.45
CA ILE A 684 14.03 29.19 0.33
C ILE A 684 12.77 28.38 -0.02
N ALA A 685 12.04 27.88 0.97
CA ALA A 685 10.79 27.17 0.74
C ALA A 685 9.73 28.05 0.06
N ALA A 686 9.68 29.35 0.37
CA ALA A 686 8.80 30.29 -0.33
C ALA A 686 9.17 30.46 -1.81
N GLN A 687 10.47 30.47 -2.16
CA GLN A 687 10.91 30.49 -3.57
C GLN A 687 10.49 29.21 -4.31
N VAL A 688 10.67 28.05 -3.67
CA VAL A 688 10.23 26.75 -4.23
C VAL A 688 8.71 26.72 -4.40
N HIS A 689 7.96 27.21 -3.39
CA HIS A 689 6.49 27.34 -3.45
C HIS A 689 6.05 28.23 -4.60
N GLN A 690 6.69 29.38 -4.80
CA GLN A 690 6.38 30.29 -5.91
C GLN A 690 6.58 29.63 -7.28
N VAL A 691 7.69 28.91 -7.48
CA VAL A 691 7.95 28.18 -8.74
C VAL A 691 6.90 27.09 -8.97
N MET A 692 6.59 26.30 -7.95
CA MET A 692 5.58 25.24 -8.05
C MET A 692 4.18 25.80 -8.31
N ASN A 693 3.80 26.87 -7.62
CA ASN A 693 2.47 27.48 -7.72
C ASN A 693 2.25 28.23 -9.04
N ALA A 694 3.33 28.74 -9.66
CA ALA A 694 3.26 29.37 -10.97
C ALA A 694 3.05 28.38 -12.13
N SER A 695 3.32 27.08 -11.90
CA SER A 695 3.19 26.06 -12.94
C SER A 695 1.74 25.62 -13.13
N PRO A 696 1.19 25.65 -14.36
CA PRO A 696 -0.17 25.16 -14.64
C PRO A 696 -0.33 23.65 -14.47
N MET A 697 0.79 22.92 -14.31
CA MET A 697 0.81 21.47 -14.07
C MET A 697 0.50 21.09 -12.62
N MET A 698 0.53 22.07 -11.71
CA MET A 698 0.37 21.88 -10.27
C MET A 698 -0.98 22.43 -9.79
N ARG A 699 -1.47 21.88 -8.68
CA ARG A 699 -2.65 22.33 -7.94
C ARG A 699 -2.35 22.28 -6.45
N THR A 700 -3.12 23.04 -5.67
CA THR A 700 -3.15 22.93 -4.19
C THR A 700 -1.76 22.96 -3.53
N VAL A 701 -0.82 23.74 -4.08
CA VAL A 701 0.57 23.81 -3.60
C VAL A 701 0.61 24.41 -2.19
N ASN A 702 1.18 23.67 -1.24
CA ASN A 702 1.29 24.06 0.17
C ASN A 702 2.65 23.72 0.78
N THR A 703 2.84 24.17 2.02
CA THR A 703 4.00 23.89 2.87
C THR A 703 3.54 23.21 4.16
N ASP A 704 4.35 22.32 4.70
CA ASP A 704 4.02 21.49 5.87
C ASP A 704 4.28 22.15 7.25
N TRP A 705 4.80 23.38 7.30
CA TRP A 705 4.98 24.18 8.54
C TRP A 705 3.90 25.26 8.73
N GLY A 706 3.17 25.62 7.66
CA GLY A 706 2.17 26.70 7.67
C GLY A 706 2.73 28.08 8.08
N THR A 707 1.83 28.98 8.49
CA THR A 707 2.18 30.35 8.92
C THR A 707 2.53 30.39 10.40
N ARG A 708 3.28 31.42 10.82
CA ARG A 708 3.51 31.66 12.26
C ARG A 708 2.19 31.99 12.97
N VAL A 709 2.11 31.60 14.23
CA VAL A 709 0.93 31.81 15.08
C VAL A 709 1.28 32.74 16.24
N PRO A 710 0.33 33.57 16.70
CA PRO A 710 0.54 34.38 17.89
C PRO A 710 0.55 33.50 19.15
N ALA A 711 1.56 33.66 19.98
CA ALA A 711 1.68 33.08 21.31
C ALA A 711 1.77 34.20 22.36
N LEU A 712 1.10 34.02 23.50
CA LEU A 712 1.20 34.92 24.64
C LEU A 712 2.36 34.50 25.53
N HIS A 713 3.38 35.34 25.62
CA HIS A 713 4.51 35.17 26.53
C HIS A 713 4.29 36.02 27.76
N PHE A 714 4.26 35.36 28.91
CA PHE A 714 4.27 36.05 30.19
C PHE A 714 5.67 36.01 30.78
N THR A 715 6.38 37.14 30.70
CA THR A 715 7.73 37.28 31.25
C THR A 715 7.64 37.63 32.72
N LEU A 716 8.02 36.69 33.58
CA LEU A 716 7.98 36.83 35.03
C LEU A 716 9.10 37.74 35.54
N GLU A 717 8.76 38.74 36.35
CA GLU A 717 9.74 39.57 37.06
C GLU A 717 10.08 38.91 38.40
N GLN A 718 11.22 38.22 38.48
CA GLN A 718 11.56 37.37 39.62
C GLN A 718 11.68 38.12 40.96
N ASP A 719 12.22 39.33 40.94
CA ASP A 719 12.33 40.16 42.15
C ASP A 719 10.94 40.48 42.73
N ARG A 720 9.96 40.74 41.86
CA ARG A 720 8.57 41.00 42.27
C ARG A 720 7.90 39.75 42.78
N LEU A 721 8.11 38.61 42.13
CA LEU A 721 7.58 37.32 42.58
C LEU A 721 8.07 36.99 44.00
N GLN A 722 9.37 37.13 44.26
CA GLN A 722 9.94 36.89 45.59
C GLN A 722 9.38 37.86 46.64
N ALA A 723 9.23 39.14 46.32
CA ALA A 723 8.67 40.14 47.23
C ALA A 723 7.24 39.81 47.68
N VAL A 724 6.46 39.13 46.83
CA VAL A 724 5.09 38.71 47.13
C VAL A 724 4.97 37.22 47.52
N GLY A 725 6.10 36.54 47.73
CA GLY A 725 6.13 35.14 48.15
C GLY A 725 5.62 34.15 47.10
N LEU A 726 5.71 34.48 45.81
CA LEU A 726 5.38 33.59 44.70
C LEU A 726 6.64 33.00 44.08
N THR A 727 6.52 31.79 43.54
CA THR A 727 7.55 31.13 42.72
C THR A 727 7.03 30.97 41.30
N SER A 728 7.91 30.79 40.32
CA SER A 728 7.47 30.53 38.94
C SER A 728 6.59 29.28 38.84
N SER A 729 6.87 28.25 39.64
CA SER A 729 6.04 27.04 39.72
C SER A 729 4.65 27.32 40.29
N SER A 730 4.54 28.14 41.34
CA SER A 730 3.23 28.46 41.93
C SER A 730 2.39 29.31 40.99
N VAL A 731 3.01 30.23 40.24
CA VAL A 731 2.35 31.00 39.19
C VAL A 731 1.86 30.09 38.06
N ALA A 732 2.71 29.21 37.55
CA ALA A 732 2.35 28.29 36.47
C ALA A 732 1.18 27.37 36.85
N GLN A 733 1.20 26.80 38.06
CA GLN A 733 0.10 25.99 38.58
C GLN A 733 -1.19 26.81 38.69
N GLN A 734 -1.15 27.99 39.31
CA GLN A 734 -2.35 28.83 39.42
C GLN A 734 -2.91 29.25 38.06
N LEU A 735 -2.06 29.59 37.08
CA LEU A 735 -2.49 29.87 35.71
C LEU A 735 -3.11 28.65 35.03
N GLN A 736 -2.50 27.48 35.17
CA GLN A 736 -3.04 26.23 34.64
C GLN A 736 -4.43 25.95 35.23
N PHE A 737 -4.62 26.15 36.54
CA PHE A 737 -5.92 26.05 37.20
C PHE A 737 -6.97 27.03 36.63
N LEU A 738 -6.57 28.29 36.39
CA LEU A 738 -7.48 29.31 35.87
C LEU A 738 -7.86 29.07 34.40
N LEU A 739 -6.96 28.49 33.59
CA LEU A 739 -7.13 28.31 32.14
C LEU A 739 -7.69 26.93 31.75
N THR A 740 -6.88 25.89 31.90
CA THR A 740 -7.16 24.53 31.38
C THR A 740 -7.61 23.56 32.47
N GLY A 741 -7.37 23.91 33.72
CA GLY A 741 -7.55 23.08 34.89
C GLY A 741 -6.35 22.18 35.21
N ILE A 742 -6.32 21.69 36.45
CA ILE A 742 -5.29 20.79 36.98
C ILE A 742 -5.94 19.46 37.38
N PRO A 743 -5.33 18.30 37.04
CA PRO A 743 -5.76 17.02 37.57
C PRO A 743 -5.45 16.91 39.07
N ILE A 744 -6.48 16.67 39.89
CA ILE A 744 -6.32 16.50 41.35
C ILE A 744 -6.17 15.02 41.70
N THR A 745 -7.14 14.21 41.30
CA THR A 745 -7.26 12.80 41.66
C THR A 745 -8.07 12.07 40.59
N SER A 746 -8.29 10.78 40.77
CA SER A 746 -9.06 9.97 39.81
C SER A 746 -10.09 9.09 40.49
N VAL A 747 -11.31 9.10 39.98
CA VAL A 747 -12.44 8.29 40.44
C VAL A 747 -12.41 6.95 39.73
N ARG A 748 -12.61 5.86 40.47
CA ARG A 748 -12.65 4.50 39.91
C ARG A 748 -14.11 4.12 39.71
N GLU A 749 -14.54 4.00 38.46
CA GLU A 749 -15.94 3.68 38.09
C GLU A 749 -15.93 2.48 37.13
N ASP A 750 -16.39 1.34 37.63
CA ASP A 750 -16.34 0.02 37.00
C ASP A 750 -14.90 -0.38 36.62
N ILE A 751 -14.67 -0.60 35.32
CA ILE A 751 -13.37 -0.94 34.74
C ILE A 751 -12.55 0.29 34.28
N ARG A 752 -13.02 1.52 34.53
CA ARG A 752 -12.35 2.76 34.05
C ARG A 752 -12.00 3.69 35.21
N THR A 753 -11.03 4.56 34.92
CA THR A 753 -10.55 5.60 35.83
C THR A 753 -10.83 6.97 35.23
N VAL A 754 -11.65 7.77 35.91
CA VAL A 754 -12.09 9.10 35.47
C VAL A 754 -11.30 10.16 36.20
N GLN A 755 -10.62 11.04 35.46
CA GLN A 755 -9.84 12.11 36.10
C GLN A 755 -10.75 13.23 36.63
N VAL A 756 -10.44 13.71 37.83
CA VAL A 756 -11.08 14.86 38.47
C VAL A 756 -10.20 16.08 38.22
N ILE A 757 -10.72 17.03 37.46
CA ILE A 757 -10.03 18.26 37.05
C ILE A 757 -10.61 19.45 37.80
N ALA A 758 -9.75 20.19 38.48
CA ALA A 758 -10.11 21.48 39.08
C ALA A 758 -9.87 22.61 38.10
N ARG A 759 -10.85 23.49 37.88
CA ARG A 759 -10.68 24.68 37.03
C ARG A 759 -11.49 25.89 37.51
N SER A 760 -11.17 27.07 37.01
CA SER A 760 -12.02 28.26 37.20
C SER A 760 -13.36 28.12 36.47
N ALA A 761 -14.42 28.62 37.08
CA ALA A 761 -15.73 28.77 36.44
C ALA A 761 -15.76 29.99 35.49
N GLY A 762 -16.59 29.93 34.45
CA GLY A 762 -16.92 31.04 33.55
C GLY A 762 -16.08 31.14 32.26
N ASP A 763 -16.48 32.08 31.39
CA ASP A 763 -15.91 32.27 30.05
C ASP A 763 -14.66 33.17 30.03
N ILE A 764 -14.30 33.76 31.17
CA ILE A 764 -13.13 34.64 31.31
C ILE A 764 -11.83 33.93 30.90
N ARG A 765 -11.77 32.59 31.03
CA ARG A 765 -10.64 31.74 30.61
C ARG A 765 -10.42 31.67 29.09
N LEU A 766 -11.44 32.01 28.30
CA LEU A 766 -11.44 31.88 26.84
C LEU A 766 -11.00 33.17 26.13
N ASP A 767 -10.86 34.28 26.88
CA ASP A 767 -10.54 35.60 26.34
C ASP A 767 -9.09 35.98 26.69
N PRO A 768 -8.16 35.93 25.71
CA PRO A 768 -6.76 36.30 25.94
C PRO A 768 -6.58 37.74 26.44
N ALA A 769 -7.51 38.66 26.13
CA ALA A 769 -7.41 40.06 26.55
C ALA A 769 -7.59 40.23 28.07
N LYS A 770 -8.25 39.28 28.72
CA LYS A 770 -8.55 39.31 30.17
C LYS A 770 -7.49 38.61 31.02
N ILE A 771 -6.44 38.06 30.41
CA ILE A 771 -5.41 37.31 31.15
C ILE A 771 -4.66 38.20 32.15
N GLY A 772 -4.49 39.50 31.84
CA GLY A 772 -3.84 40.46 32.74
C GLY A 772 -4.64 40.76 34.02
N ASP A 773 -5.95 40.57 33.97
CA ASP A 773 -6.88 40.77 35.09
C ASP A 773 -6.92 39.55 36.03
N PHE A 774 -6.25 38.45 35.67
CA PHE A 774 -6.21 37.27 36.52
C PHE A 774 -5.51 37.60 37.82
N THR A 775 -6.12 37.21 38.93
CA THR A 775 -5.58 37.45 40.26
C THR A 775 -5.00 36.16 40.80
N LEU A 776 -3.74 36.19 41.19
CA LEU A 776 -3.05 35.10 41.86
C LEU A 776 -3.05 35.32 43.38
N THR A 777 -3.00 34.21 44.12
CA THR A 777 -2.90 34.21 45.58
C THR A 777 -1.44 34.07 46.00
N GLY A 778 -0.90 35.07 46.70
CA GLY A 778 0.44 35.07 47.27
C GLY A 778 0.56 34.24 48.56
N ALA A 779 1.77 34.10 49.10
CA ALA A 779 2.05 33.24 50.26
C ALA A 779 1.22 33.59 51.52
N ASN A 780 0.91 34.87 51.75
CA ASN A 780 0.13 35.31 52.90
C ASN A 780 -1.35 35.53 52.56
N GLY A 781 -1.83 34.97 51.44
CA GLY A 781 -3.21 35.11 50.99
C GLY A 781 -3.53 36.43 50.28
N GLN A 782 -2.54 37.30 50.03
CA GLN A 782 -2.76 38.53 49.27
C GLN A 782 -3.17 38.26 47.82
N ARG A 783 -3.99 39.16 47.27
CA ARG A 783 -4.44 39.15 45.88
C ARG A 783 -3.48 39.96 45.03
N ILE A 784 -2.87 39.32 44.04
CA ILE A 784 -1.87 39.94 43.17
C ILE A 784 -2.34 39.80 41.73
N PRO A 785 -2.72 40.90 41.06
CA PRO A 785 -2.99 40.89 39.63
C PRO A 785 -1.78 40.38 38.84
N LEU A 786 -2.01 39.58 37.81
CA LEU A 786 -0.97 39.01 36.96
C LEU A 786 -0.08 40.12 36.37
N ALA A 787 -0.67 41.24 35.97
CA ALA A 787 0.04 42.41 35.45
C ALA A 787 1.07 43.04 36.43
N GLN A 788 0.98 42.78 37.74
CA GLN A 788 1.94 43.31 38.71
C GLN A 788 3.25 42.52 38.79
N ILE A 789 3.23 41.23 38.41
CA ILE A 789 4.35 40.30 38.60
C ILE A 789 5.07 39.91 37.30
N GLY A 790 4.69 40.54 36.19
CA GLY A 790 5.32 40.30 34.90
C GLY A 790 4.69 41.10 33.77
N LYS A 791 5.24 40.90 32.57
CA LYS A 791 4.78 41.56 31.33
C LYS A 791 4.22 40.52 30.36
N ILE A 792 3.09 40.86 29.75
CA ILE A 792 2.45 40.05 28.72
C ILE A 792 2.86 40.60 27.35
N GLU A 793 3.44 39.76 26.51
CA GLU A 793 3.84 40.10 25.15
C GLU A 793 3.26 39.08 24.17
N VAL A 794 2.78 39.54 23.02
CA VAL A 794 2.40 38.65 21.91
C VAL A 794 3.62 38.46 21.02
N ARG A 795 4.07 37.21 20.85
CA ARG A 795 5.17 36.87 19.94
C ARG A 795 4.67 35.90 18.87
N MET A 796 5.23 36.01 17.67
CA MET A 796 4.90 35.08 16.58
C MET A 796 5.86 33.89 16.62
N GLU A 797 5.33 32.69 16.79
CA GLU A 797 6.12 31.47 16.90
C GLU A 797 5.75 30.44 15.80
N GLU A 798 6.65 29.47 15.60
CA GLU A 798 6.40 28.33 14.72
C GLU A 798 5.41 27.36 15.40
N PRO A 799 4.21 27.13 14.85
CA PRO A 799 3.23 26.25 15.49
C PRO A 799 3.65 24.78 15.45
N VAL A 800 4.41 24.41 14.43
CA VAL A 800 4.97 23.08 14.20
C VAL A 800 6.38 23.24 13.65
N ILE A 801 7.30 22.43 14.16
CA ILE A 801 8.64 22.32 13.59
C ILE A 801 8.84 20.87 13.14
N ARG A 802 9.34 20.67 11.92
CA ARG A 802 9.60 19.33 11.38
C ARG A 802 11.10 19.13 11.17
N ARG A 803 11.58 17.95 11.57
CA ARG A 803 12.93 17.47 11.34
C ARG A 803 12.89 16.17 10.58
N ARG A 804 13.88 16.01 9.72
CA ARG A 804 14.19 14.75 9.07
C ARG A 804 15.65 14.45 9.34
N ASP A 805 15.90 13.32 9.99
CA ASP A 805 17.24 12.88 10.35
C ASP A 805 18.05 13.98 11.06
N ARG A 806 17.44 14.58 12.10
CA ARG A 806 18.00 15.68 12.91
C ARG A 806 18.25 17.01 12.19
N VAL A 807 17.77 17.18 10.96
CA VAL A 807 17.87 18.44 10.22
C VAL A 807 16.48 19.06 10.04
N PRO A 808 16.27 20.33 10.44
CA PRO A 808 15.03 21.04 10.14
C PRO A 808 14.73 20.99 8.64
N THR A 809 13.51 20.57 8.31
CA THR A 809 13.11 20.33 6.92
C THR A 809 11.68 20.82 6.71
N MET A 810 11.49 21.63 5.67
CA MET A 810 10.19 22.08 5.20
C MET A 810 9.90 21.44 3.85
N THR A 811 8.73 20.82 3.71
CA THR A 811 8.31 20.16 2.47
C THR A 811 7.33 21.06 1.73
N VAL A 812 7.69 21.46 0.52
CA VAL A 812 6.79 22.11 -0.43
C VAL A 812 6.18 21.02 -1.31
N ARG A 813 4.86 20.94 -1.36
CA ARG A 813 4.14 19.80 -1.95
C ARG A 813 2.85 20.24 -2.61
N GLY A 814 2.38 19.50 -3.59
CA GLY A 814 1.13 19.81 -4.28
C GLY A 814 0.60 18.64 -5.10
N ASP A 815 -0.65 18.76 -5.52
CA ASP A 815 -1.26 17.81 -6.43
C ASP A 815 -0.95 18.18 -7.88
N ILE A 816 -1.08 17.22 -8.79
CA ILE A 816 -0.89 17.45 -10.23
C ILE A 816 -2.23 17.77 -10.90
N ALA A 817 -2.20 18.48 -12.03
CA ALA A 817 -3.38 18.68 -12.87
C ALA A 817 -3.90 17.35 -13.47
N GLU A 818 -5.15 17.33 -13.95
CA GLU A 818 -5.77 16.12 -14.50
C GLU A 818 -5.03 15.59 -15.74
N GLY A 819 -4.99 14.26 -15.88
CA GLY A 819 -4.38 13.58 -17.04
C GLY A 819 -2.86 13.67 -17.13
N LEU A 820 -2.20 14.29 -16.15
CA LEU A 820 -0.75 14.31 -16.00
C LEU A 820 -0.26 13.13 -15.15
N GLN A 821 1.03 12.84 -15.23
CA GLN A 821 1.67 11.82 -14.40
C GLN A 821 2.71 12.45 -13.48
N PRO A 822 2.83 11.98 -12.22
CA PRO A 822 3.76 12.57 -11.26
C PRO A 822 5.24 12.62 -11.71
N PRO A 823 5.81 11.57 -12.36
CA PRO A 823 7.21 11.63 -12.81
C PRO A 823 7.47 12.71 -13.86
N ASP A 824 6.53 12.89 -14.80
CA ASP A 824 6.65 13.88 -15.88
C ASP A 824 6.57 15.31 -15.31
N VAL A 825 5.65 15.53 -14.36
CA VAL A 825 5.51 16.82 -13.66
C VAL A 825 6.74 17.12 -12.80
N SER A 826 7.21 16.14 -12.01
CA SER A 826 8.40 16.31 -11.15
C SER A 826 9.63 16.66 -11.98
N THR A 827 9.85 15.97 -13.11
CA THR A 827 10.98 16.26 -14.01
C THR A 827 10.91 17.70 -14.56
N ALA A 828 9.71 18.16 -14.93
CA ALA A 828 9.50 19.52 -15.43
C ALA A 828 9.75 20.58 -14.33
N ILE A 829 9.24 20.38 -13.12
CA ILE A 829 9.43 21.29 -11.99
C ILE A 829 10.89 21.31 -11.53
N THR A 830 11.57 20.15 -11.47
CA THR A 830 12.99 20.07 -11.11
C THR A 830 13.85 20.89 -12.08
N LYS A 831 13.52 20.87 -13.38
CA LYS A 831 14.19 21.72 -14.38
C LYS A 831 13.98 23.21 -14.11
N GLN A 832 12.77 23.61 -13.70
CA GLN A 832 12.45 25.00 -13.33
C GLN A 832 13.11 25.43 -12.02
N LEU A 833 13.34 24.51 -11.09
CA LEU A 833 14.01 24.76 -9.81
C LEU A 833 15.55 24.82 -9.91
N GLN A 834 16.15 24.42 -11.04
CA GLN A 834 17.61 24.43 -11.21
C GLN A 834 18.30 25.77 -10.87
N PRO A 835 17.75 26.95 -11.24
CA PRO A 835 18.33 28.23 -10.83
C PRO A 835 18.35 28.40 -9.31
N VAL A 836 17.24 28.09 -8.64
CA VAL A 836 17.12 28.16 -7.17
C VAL A 836 18.09 27.19 -6.50
N ILE A 837 18.23 25.97 -7.03
CA ILE A 837 19.15 24.95 -6.50
C ILE A 837 20.62 25.40 -6.60
N LYS A 838 21.00 26.08 -7.68
CA LYS A 838 22.37 26.58 -7.87
C LYS A 838 22.74 27.72 -6.93
N ASP A 839 21.76 28.54 -6.55
CA ASP A 839 21.95 29.71 -5.68
C ASP A 839 21.80 29.37 -4.18
N LEU A 840 21.69 28.09 -3.82
CA LEU A 840 21.52 27.67 -2.42
C LEU A 840 22.76 28.00 -1.56
N PRO A 841 22.56 28.56 -0.35
CA PRO A 841 23.65 28.73 0.60
C PRO A 841 24.22 27.38 1.06
N LYS A 842 25.48 27.37 1.49
CA LYS A 842 26.11 26.17 2.08
C LYS A 842 25.29 25.66 3.28
N GLY A 843 25.09 24.35 3.34
CA GLY A 843 24.30 23.70 4.39
C GLY A 843 22.81 23.61 4.11
N TYR A 844 22.34 24.10 2.95
CA TYR A 844 20.97 23.91 2.47
C TYR A 844 20.93 22.92 1.32
N GLN A 845 19.86 22.15 1.25
CA GLN A 845 19.62 21.21 0.16
C GLN A 845 18.14 21.19 -0.21
N ILE A 846 17.87 21.04 -1.50
CA ILE A 846 16.54 20.75 -2.03
C ILE A 846 16.59 19.34 -2.61
N VAL A 847 15.74 18.46 -2.09
CA VAL A 847 15.67 17.05 -2.49
C VAL A 847 14.27 16.72 -2.97
N GLU A 848 14.15 16.01 -4.10
CA GLU A 848 12.88 15.49 -4.59
C GLU A 848 12.26 14.51 -3.60
N ALA A 849 10.93 14.56 -3.48
CA ALA A 849 10.14 13.72 -2.59
C ALA A 849 8.83 13.29 -3.26
N GLY A 850 8.07 12.43 -2.58
CA GLY A 850 6.81 11.88 -3.09
C GLY A 850 7.04 10.70 -4.03
N SER A 851 6.19 10.55 -5.04
CA SER A 851 6.16 9.34 -5.88
C SER A 851 7.45 9.11 -6.69
N ILE A 852 8.17 10.18 -7.05
CA ILE A 852 9.44 10.09 -7.80
C ILE A 852 10.57 9.51 -6.93
N GLU A 853 10.60 9.82 -5.63
CA GLU A 853 11.55 9.26 -4.68
C GLU A 853 11.33 7.75 -4.54
N GLU A 854 10.08 7.32 -4.37
CA GLU A 854 9.71 5.91 -4.24
C GLU A 854 10.00 5.13 -5.54
N SER A 855 9.75 5.74 -6.70
CA SER A 855 10.15 5.16 -7.99
C SER A 855 11.66 5.02 -8.10
N GLY A 856 12.42 6.04 -7.69
CA GLY A 856 13.89 6.02 -7.70
C GLY A 856 14.47 4.92 -6.80
N LYS A 857 13.92 4.75 -5.59
CA LYS A 857 14.30 3.66 -4.67
C LYS A 857 14.04 2.29 -5.29
N ALA A 858 12.86 2.09 -5.87
CA ALA A 858 12.50 0.84 -6.54
C ALA A 858 13.45 0.52 -7.71
N THR A 859 13.73 1.50 -8.58
CA THR A 859 14.68 1.32 -9.69
C THR A 859 16.09 1.02 -9.19
N LYS A 860 16.58 1.75 -8.17
CA LYS A 860 17.91 1.52 -7.58
C LYS A 860 18.06 0.12 -6.99
N ALA A 861 16.99 -0.43 -6.40
CA ALA A 861 16.96 -1.79 -5.87
C ALA A 861 16.97 -2.88 -6.97
N MET A 862 16.42 -2.61 -8.15
CA MET A 862 16.39 -3.54 -9.28
C MET A 862 17.68 -3.53 -10.12
N LEU A 863 18.36 -2.38 -10.23
CA LEU A 863 19.59 -2.21 -11.02
C LEU A 863 20.66 -3.29 -10.81
N PRO A 864 21.04 -3.70 -9.58
CA PRO A 864 22.06 -4.72 -9.37
C PRO A 864 21.61 -6.14 -9.79
N ILE A 865 20.31 -6.40 -9.95
CA ILE A 865 19.78 -7.70 -10.36
C ILE A 865 19.77 -7.86 -11.88
N PHE A 866 19.64 -6.77 -12.66
CA PHE A 866 19.61 -6.85 -14.12
C PHE A 866 20.86 -7.53 -14.74
N PRO A 867 22.11 -7.25 -14.32
CA PRO A 867 23.27 -7.96 -14.84
C PRO A 867 23.22 -9.47 -14.55
N VAL A 868 22.73 -9.87 -13.37
CA VAL A 868 22.58 -11.27 -12.98
C VAL A 868 21.52 -11.95 -13.83
N MET A 869 20.36 -11.29 -14.02
CA MET A 869 19.31 -11.75 -14.93
C MET A 869 19.86 -11.95 -16.34
N LEU A 870 20.55 -10.96 -16.90
CA LEU A 870 21.15 -11.04 -18.24
C LEU A 870 22.16 -12.18 -18.34
N ALA A 871 23.05 -12.34 -17.35
CA ALA A 871 24.03 -13.43 -17.31
C ALA A 871 23.34 -14.80 -17.29
N MET A 872 22.30 -14.97 -16.46
CA MET A 872 21.52 -16.21 -16.39
C MET A 872 20.76 -16.50 -17.68
N THR A 873 20.14 -15.48 -18.30
CA THR A 873 19.46 -15.60 -19.59
C THR A 873 20.44 -16.04 -20.68
N LEU A 874 21.60 -15.37 -20.80
CA LEU A 874 22.64 -15.73 -21.77
C LEU A 874 23.18 -17.14 -21.51
N LEU A 875 23.38 -17.52 -20.24
CA LEU A 875 23.82 -18.84 -19.84
C LEU A 875 22.84 -19.93 -20.29
N ILE A 876 21.53 -19.73 -20.08
CA ILE A 876 20.51 -20.69 -20.52
C ILE A 876 20.51 -20.81 -22.06
N ILE A 877 20.57 -19.68 -22.76
CA ILE A 877 20.58 -19.65 -24.23
C ILE A 877 21.83 -20.34 -24.80
N ILE A 878 23.03 -20.08 -24.26
CA ILE A 878 24.27 -20.69 -24.77
C ILE A 878 24.32 -22.19 -24.48
N LEU A 879 23.82 -22.64 -23.32
CA LEU A 879 23.73 -24.07 -23.00
C LEU A 879 22.79 -24.80 -23.97
N GLN A 880 21.71 -24.14 -24.38
CA GLN A 880 20.74 -24.70 -25.32
C GLN A 880 21.26 -24.74 -26.77
N VAL A 881 21.79 -23.62 -27.28
CA VAL A 881 22.13 -23.51 -28.70
C VAL A 881 23.59 -23.88 -29.01
N ARG A 882 24.47 -23.87 -27.99
CA ARG A 882 25.91 -24.17 -28.11
C ARG A 882 26.64 -23.37 -29.18
N SER A 883 26.15 -22.18 -29.49
CA SER A 883 26.71 -21.27 -30.51
C SER A 883 26.57 -19.83 -30.06
N ILE A 884 27.70 -19.11 -30.02
CA ILE A 884 27.74 -17.68 -29.64
C ILE A 884 26.95 -16.83 -30.64
N ALA A 885 27.09 -17.12 -31.94
CA ALA A 885 26.35 -16.42 -32.99
C ALA A 885 24.84 -16.55 -32.78
N ALA A 886 24.37 -17.77 -32.53
CA ALA A 886 22.95 -18.02 -32.32
C ALA A 886 22.45 -17.45 -30.98
N MET A 887 23.27 -17.47 -29.93
CA MET A 887 22.96 -16.79 -28.67
C MET A 887 22.74 -15.29 -28.87
N ILE A 888 23.64 -14.61 -29.58
CA ILE A 888 23.51 -13.18 -29.88
C ILE A 888 22.24 -12.92 -30.70
N MET A 889 21.97 -13.74 -31.72
CA MET A 889 20.74 -13.61 -32.51
C MET A 889 19.48 -13.74 -31.66
N VAL A 890 19.39 -14.76 -30.78
CA VAL A 890 18.25 -14.93 -29.86
C VAL A 890 18.13 -13.73 -28.92
N PHE A 891 19.24 -13.27 -28.35
CA PHE A 891 19.22 -12.14 -27.44
C PHE A 891 18.81 -10.84 -28.13
N LEU A 892 19.23 -10.62 -29.38
CA LEU A 892 18.88 -9.43 -30.16
C LEU A 892 17.40 -9.38 -30.57
N THR A 893 16.66 -10.49 -30.56
CA THR A 893 15.21 -10.45 -30.83
C THR A 893 14.40 -9.91 -29.66
N SER A 894 14.93 -9.95 -28.44
CA SER A 894 14.25 -9.46 -27.23
C SER A 894 13.88 -7.97 -27.30
N PRO A 895 14.83 -7.03 -27.58
CA PRO A 895 14.51 -5.60 -27.67
C PRO A 895 13.55 -5.24 -28.80
N LEU A 896 13.50 -6.04 -29.88
CA LEU A 896 12.65 -5.74 -31.04
C LEU A 896 11.16 -5.78 -30.74
N GLY A 897 10.75 -6.36 -29.61
CA GLY A 897 9.38 -6.27 -29.10
C GLY A 897 8.90 -4.81 -28.93
N LEU A 898 9.81 -3.87 -28.69
CA LEU A 898 9.49 -2.43 -28.60
C LEU A 898 8.81 -1.87 -29.86
N ILE A 899 9.06 -2.46 -31.04
CA ILE A 899 8.43 -2.06 -32.30
C ILE A 899 6.91 -2.25 -32.23
N GLY A 900 6.41 -3.26 -31.51
CA GLY A 900 4.99 -3.46 -31.27
C GLY A 900 4.49 -2.68 -30.06
N VAL A 901 5.27 -2.67 -28.97
CA VAL A 901 4.85 -2.08 -27.69
C VAL A 901 4.62 -0.58 -27.80
N VAL A 902 5.60 0.18 -28.32
CA VAL A 902 5.54 1.65 -28.29
C VAL A 902 4.36 2.20 -29.10
N PRO A 903 4.10 1.77 -30.35
CA PRO A 903 2.93 2.22 -31.10
C PRO A 903 1.61 1.88 -30.41
N THR A 904 1.50 0.70 -29.79
CA THR A 904 0.29 0.31 -29.07
C THR A 904 0.07 1.18 -27.82
N LEU A 905 1.12 1.45 -27.03
CA LEU A 905 1.00 2.34 -25.87
C LEU A 905 0.60 3.77 -26.29
N LEU A 906 1.16 4.29 -27.39
CA LEU A 906 0.79 5.60 -27.93
C LEU A 906 -0.65 5.64 -28.46
N LEU A 907 -1.07 4.61 -29.21
CA LEU A 907 -2.41 4.54 -29.81
C LEU A 907 -3.51 4.49 -28.75
N PHE A 908 -3.30 3.73 -27.68
CA PHE A 908 -4.27 3.57 -26.58
C PHE A 908 -4.00 4.51 -25.39
N GLN A 909 -3.08 5.47 -25.54
CA GLN A 909 -2.70 6.47 -24.54
C GLN A 909 -2.33 5.87 -23.18
N GLN A 910 -1.69 4.71 -23.18
CA GLN A 910 -1.29 3.99 -21.97
C GLN A 910 0.08 4.48 -21.50
N PRO A 911 0.24 4.80 -20.19
CA PRO A 911 1.53 5.23 -19.66
C PRO A 911 2.49 4.05 -19.51
N PHE A 912 3.79 4.29 -19.65
CA PHE A 912 4.82 3.31 -19.35
C PHE A 912 5.15 3.34 -17.85
N GLY A 913 4.80 2.26 -17.16
CA GLY A 913 5.10 2.07 -15.73
C GLY A 913 5.54 0.66 -15.37
N ILE A 914 5.49 0.31 -14.08
CA ILE A 914 5.90 -1.02 -13.61
C ILE A 914 5.17 -2.13 -14.38
N ASN A 915 3.86 -2.00 -14.58
CA ASN A 915 3.07 -3.03 -15.28
C ASN A 915 3.46 -3.15 -16.76
N ALA A 916 3.80 -2.05 -17.43
CA ALA A 916 4.33 -2.08 -18.80
C ALA A 916 5.71 -2.76 -18.85
N LEU A 917 6.60 -2.43 -17.91
CA LEU A 917 7.93 -3.02 -17.80
C LEU A 917 7.85 -4.54 -17.60
N VAL A 918 6.95 -4.99 -16.74
CA VAL A 918 6.65 -6.41 -16.52
C VAL A 918 6.17 -7.07 -17.82
N GLY A 919 5.24 -6.43 -18.54
CA GLY A 919 4.78 -6.92 -19.84
C GLY A 919 5.90 -7.01 -20.88
N LEU A 920 6.82 -6.04 -20.89
CA LEU A 920 7.97 -6.02 -21.82
C LEU A 920 8.96 -7.15 -21.51
N ILE A 921 9.22 -7.43 -20.23
CA ILE A 921 10.06 -8.54 -19.77
C ILE A 921 9.42 -9.88 -20.15
N ALA A 922 8.11 -10.03 -19.90
CA ALA A 922 7.36 -11.22 -20.27
C ALA A 922 7.41 -11.46 -21.79
N LEU A 923 7.18 -10.40 -22.57
CA LEU A 923 7.28 -10.42 -24.03
C LEU A 923 8.67 -10.85 -24.50
N SER A 924 9.72 -10.27 -23.92
CA SER A 924 11.11 -10.60 -24.23
C SER A 924 11.37 -12.11 -24.11
N GLY A 925 10.88 -12.74 -23.04
CA GLY A 925 10.91 -14.19 -22.85
C GLY A 925 10.21 -14.97 -23.97
N ILE A 926 8.99 -14.57 -24.34
CA ILE A 926 8.22 -15.18 -25.45
C ILE A 926 9.00 -15.11 -26.77
N LEU A 927 9.54 -13.94 -27.11
CA LEU A 927 10.28 -13.74 -28.37
C LEU A 927 11.56 -14.58 -28.42
N MET A 928 12.31 -14.61 -27.32
CA MET A 928 13.52 -15.45 -27.23
C MET A 928 13.17 -16.94 -27.35
N ARG A 929 12.11 -17.41 -26.68
CA ARG A 929 11.61 -18.79 -26.80
C ARG A 929 11.25 -19.14 -28.24
N ASN A 930 10.45 -18.30 -28.91
CA ASN A 930 10.06 -18.53 -30.30
C ASN A 930 11.26 -18.58 -31.25
N THR A 931 12.24 -17.71 -31.00
CA THR A 931 13.51 -17.66 -31.75
C THR A 931 14.35 -18.93 -31.52
N LEU A 932 14.47 -19.39 -30.27
CA LEU A 932 15.21 -20.61 -29.90
C LEU A 932 14.65 -21.84 -30.62
N ILE A 933 13.32 -21.98 -30.65
CA ILE A 933 12.68 -23.14 -31.27
C ILE A 933 12.88 -23.11 -32.79
N LEU A 934 12.77 -21.93 -33.43
CA LEU A 934 13.00 -21.80 -34.88
C LEU A 934 14.46 -22.08 -35.27
N ILE A 935 15.44 -21.59 -34.50
CA ILE A 935 16.87 -21.92 -34.73
C ILE A 935 17.12 -23.42 -34.57
N GLY A 936 16.53 -24.05 -33.56
CA GLY A 936 16.61 -25.50 -33.36
C GLY A 936 16.07 -26.27 -34.57
N GLN A 937 14.93 -25.84 -35.13
CA GLN A 937 14.35 -26.45 -36.34
C GLN A 937 15.26 -26.29 -37.56
N ILE A 938 15.88 -25.11 -37.74
CA ILE A 938 16.84 -24.88 -38.84
C ILE A 938 18.02 -25.85 -38.73
N GLN A 939 18.54 -26.06 -37.53
CA GLN A 939 19.66 -26.96 -37.29
C GLN A 939 19.29 -28.43 -37.58
N GLN A 940 18.10 -28.87 -37.16
CA GLN A 940 17.60 -30.21 -37.47
C GLN A 940 17.44 -30.42 -38.98
N ASN A 941 16.90 -29.42 -39.69
CA ASN A 941 16.74 -29.48 -41.14
C ASN A 941 18.10 -29.56 -41.87
N LYS A 942 19.13 -28.87 -41.37
CA LYS A 942 20.51 -29.00 -41.86
C LYS A 942 21.10 -30.39 -41.60
N GLU A 943 20.90 -30.93 -40.40
CA GLU A 943 21.35 -32.29 -40.05
C GLU A 943 20.62 -33.37 -40.86
N ALA A 944 19.40 -33.09 -41.32
CA ALA A 944 18.65 -33.93 -42.26
C ALA A 944 19.12 -33.80 -43.72
N GLY A 945 20.16 -33.01 -44.01
CA GLY A 945 20.80 -32.90 -45.33
C GLY A 945 20.21 -31.84 -46.28
N LEU A 946 19.32 -30.95 -45.80
CA LEU A 946 18.79 -29.86 -46.61
C LEU A 946 19.86 -28.77 -46.87
N ASP A 947 19.87 -28.21 -48.08
CA ASP A 947 20.68 -27.04 -48.43
C ASP A 947 20.42 -25.88 -47.46
N PRO A 948 21.43 -25.06 -47.09
CA PRO A 948 21.27 -23.99 -46.10
C PRO A 948 20.10 -23.02 -46.37
N LEU A 949 19.79 -22.70 -47.63
CA LEU A 949 18.66 -21.84 -47.97
C LEU A 949 17.33 -22.57 -47.72
N ASN A 950 17.21 -23.79 -48.25
CA ASN A 950 16.02 -24.62 -48.10
C ASN A 950 15.77 -25.01 -46.65
N ALA A 951 16.82 -25.24 -45.86
CA ALA A 951 16.72 -25.56 -44.44
C ALA A 951 16.08 -24.40 -43.64
N VAL A 952 16.42 -23.15 -43.97
CA VAL A 952 15.83 -21.95 -43.34
C VAL A 952 14.39 -21.75 -43.79
N VAL A 953 14.10 -21.87 -45.08
CA VAL A 953 12.75 -21.70 -45.64
C VAL A 953 11.81 -22.77 -45.08
N GLU A 954 12.17 -24.05 -45.16
CA GLU A 954 11.33 -25.14 -44.66
C GLU A 954 11.16 -25.10 -43.14
N ALA A 955 12.20 -24.73 -42.38
CA ALA A 955 12.06 -24.58 -40.93
C ALA A 955 11.05 -23.48 -40.58
N THR A 956 11.05 -22.37 -41.33
CA THR A 956 10.13 -21.26 -41.10
C THR A 956 8.70 -21.66 -41.48
N VAL A 957 8.51 -22.37 -42.60
CA VAL A 957 7.21 -22.91 -43.02
C VAL A 957 6.65 -23.87 -41.97
N GLN A 958 7.47 -24.83 -41.52
CA GLN A 958 7.10 -25.81 -40.48
C GLN A 958 6.68 -25.15 -39.17
N ARG A 959 7.31 -24.02 -38.81
CA ARG A 959 7.01 -23.28 -37.58
C ARG A 959 5.90 -22.25 -37.72
N THR A 960 5.44 -21.94 -38.93
CA THR A 960 4.44 -20.87 -39.16
C THR A 960 3.11 -21.16 -38.46
N ARG A 961 2.58 -22.39 -38.60
CA ARG A 961 1.31 -22.77 -37.96
C ARG A 961 1.41 -22.75 -36.42
N PRO A 962 2.40 -23.41 -35.77
CA PRO A 962 2.56 -23.34 -34.32
C PRO A 962 2.76 -21.91 -33.79
N VAL A 963 3.56 -21.08 -34.47
CA VAL A 963 3.88 -19.72 -34.01
C VAL A 963 2.66 -18.79 -34.13
N ILE A 964 1.88 -18.87 -35.21
CA ILE A 964 0.65 -18.07 -35.34
C ILE A 964 -0.38 -18.49 -34.30
N LEU A 965 -0.54 -19.80 -34.06
CA LEU A 965 -1.52 -20.30 -33.11
C LEU A 965 -1.21 -19.86 -31.68
N THR A 966 0.05 -19.98 -31.27
CA THR A 966 0.52 -19.54 -29.94
C THR A 966 0.37 -18.03 -29.78
N ALA A 967 0.69 -17.24 -30.81
CA ALA A 967 0.49 -15.80 -30.79
C ALA A 967 -0.99 -15.40 -30.69
N LEU A 968 -1.88 -16.03 -31.46
CA LEU A 968 -3.33 -15.75 -31.40
C LEU A 968 -3.91 -16.13 -30.05
N ALA A 969 -3.53 -17.29 -29.49
CA ALA A 969 -3.95 -17.71 -28.17
C ALA A 969 -3.51 -16.70 -27.11
N ALA A 970 -2.26 -16.25 -27.14
CA ALA A 970 -1.74 -15.24 -26.22
C ALA A 970 -2.45 -13.88 -26.37
N ILE A 971 -2.58 -13.36 -27.59
CA ILE A 971 -3.24 -12.07 -27.85
C ILE A 971 -4.68 -12.10 -27.33
N LEU A 972 -5.45 -13.12 -27.70
CA LEU A 972 -6.86 -13.23 -27.33
C LEU A 972 -7.03 -13.48 -25.82
N ALA A 973 -6.11 -14.21 -25.18
CA ALA A 973 -6.11 -14.41 -23.73
C ALA A 973 -5.92 -13.12 -22.93
N PHE A 974 -5.18 -12.15 -23.48
CA PHE A 974 -4.90 -10.88 -22.80
C PHE A 974 -5.97 -9.81 -23.03
N ILE A 975 -6.87 -9.96 -24.01
CA ILE A 975 -7.93 -8.97 -24.29
C ILE A 975 -8.79 -8.68 -23.05
N PRO A 976 -9.30 -9.67 -22.27
CA PRO A 976 -10.11 -9.38 -21.09
C PRO A 976 -9.40 -8.51 -20.03
N LEU A 977 -8.06 -8.56 -19.98
CA LEU A 977 -7.25 -7.80 -19.02
C LEU A 977 -7.11 -6.33 -19.41
N THR A 978 -7.37 -5.96 -20.66
CA THR A 978 -7.34 -4.56 -21.11
C THR A 978 -8.36 -3.69 -20.36
N HIS A 979 -9.44 -4.30 -19.84
CA HIS A 979 -10.44 -3.65 -19.00
C HIS A 979 -10.08 -3.61 -17.50
N SER A 980 -8.89 -4.06 -17.10
CA SER A 980 -8.42 -3.92 -15.72
C SER A 980 -7.64 -2.61 -15.56
N VAL A 981 -7.98 -1.82 -14.53
CA VAL A 981 -7.23 -0.60 -14.19
C VAL A 981 -5.76 -0.91 -13.87
N PHE A 982 -5.49 -2.04 -13.20
CA PHE A 982 -4.14 -2.44 -12.85
C PHE A 982 -3.43 -3.13 -14.02
N TRP A 983 -4.03 -4.15 -14.65
CA TRP A 983 -3.35 -4.99 -15.65
C TRP A 983 -3.45 -4.49 -17.09
N GLY A 984 -4.23 -3.44 -17.37
CA GLY A 984 -4.51 -2.97 -18.73
C GLY A 984 -3.24 -2.62 -19.51
N THR A 985 -2.35 -1.81 -18.96
CA THR A 985 -1.08 -1.43 -19.60
C THR A 985 -0.20 -2.64 -19.93
N LEU A 986 -0.16 -3.64 -19.04
CA LEU A 986 0.57 -4.88 -19.27
C LEU A 986 -0.05 -5.66 -20.44
N ALA A 987 -1.38 -5.76 -20.49
CA ALA A 987 -2.09 -6.46 -21.55
C ALA A 987 -1.85 -5.80 -22.92
N TYR A 988 -1.93 -4.47 -23.03
CA TYR A 988 -1.62 -3.74 -24.26
C TYR A 988 -0.17 -3.95 -24.71
N THR A 989 0.77 -3.95 -23.76
CA THR A 989 2.19 -4.22 -24.03
C THR A 989 2.37 -5.61 -24.63
N LEU A 990 1.74 -6.64 -24.05
CA LEU A 990 1.82 -8.01 -24.53
C LEU A 990 1.11 -8.20 -25.88
N ILE A 991 -0.08 -7.63 -26.08
CA ILE A 991 -0.84 -7.74 -27.33
C ILE A 991 -0.06 -7.12 -28.49
N GLY A 992 0.37 -5.86 -28.36
CA GLY A 992 1.11 -5.17 -29.40
C GLY A 992 2.46 -5.82 -29.67
N GLY A 993 3.16 -6.18 -28.59
CA GLY A 993 4.46 -6.84 -28.65
C GLY A 993 4.44 -8.22 -29.30
N THR A 994 3.48 -9.08 -28.93
CA THR A 994 3.36 -10.44 -29.49
C THR A 994 2.93 -10.41 -30.95
N LEU A 995 2.04 -9.49 -31.34
CA LEU A 995 1.63 -9.30 -32.73
C LEU A 995 2.84 -8.93 -33.62
N ALA A 996 3.58 -7.88 -33.25
CA ALA A 996 4.76 -7.45 -33.99
C ALA A 996 5.88 -8.52 -33.92
N GLY A 997 6.06 -9.12 -32.75
CA GLY A 997 7.03 -10.17 -32.49
C GLY A 997 6.87 -11.40 -33.36
N THR A 998 5.63 -11.83 -33.59
CA THR A 998 5.29 -12.94 -34.50
C THR A 998 5.70 -12.62 -35.94
N ILE A 999 5.40 -11.41 -36.42
CA ILE A 999 5.80 -10.95 -37.75
C ILE A 999 7.33 -10.92 -37.85
N LEU A 1000 8.03 -10.39 -36.85
CA LEU A 1000 9.48 -10.35 -36.80
C LEU A 1000 10.10 -11.76 -36.75
N THR A 1001 9.50 -12.68 -36.02
CA THR A 1001 9.99 -14.07 -35.93
C THR A 1001 9.87 -14.78 -37.28
N LEU A 1002 8.77 -14.58 -38.02
CA LEU A 1002 8.53 -15.24 -39.30
C LEU A 1002 9.25 -14.58 -40.48
N VAL A 1003 9.48 -13.26 -40.43
CA VAL A 1003 10.05 -12.50 -41.56
C VAL A 1003 11.49 -12.07 -41.31
N PHE A 1004 11.77 -11.48 -40.15
CA PHE A 1004 13.08 -10.90 -39.86
C PHE A 1004 14.12 -11.95 -39.42
N LEU A 1005 13.73 -12.94 -38.60
CA LEU A 1005 14.68 -13.96 -38.15
C LEU A 1005 15.33 -14.76 -39.31
N PRO A 1006 14.60 -15.22 -40.34
CA PRO A 1006 15.21 -15.88 -41.49
C PRO A 1006 16.21 -15.00 -42.24
N ALA A 1007 15.90 -13.70 -42.39
CA ALA A 1007 16.80 -12.73 -43.01
C ALA A 1007 18.06 -12.53 -42.15
N MET A 1008 17.92 -12.33 -40.84
CA MET A 1008 19.02 -12.18 -39.90
C MET A 1008 19.93 -13.42 -39.87
N TYR A 1009 19.36 -14.61 -39.83
CA TYR A 1009 20.10 -15.87 -39.90
C TYR A 1009 20.88 -16.01 -41.22
N SER A 1010 20.26 -15.63 -42.34
CA SER A 1010 20.89 -15.65 -43.67
C SER A 1010 21.99 -14.60 -43.85
N ILE A 1011 21.94 -13.50 -43.12
CA ILE A 1011 23.04 -12.51 -43.06
C ILE A 1011 24.21 -13.10 -42.27
N TRP A 1012 23.95 -13.63 -41.07
CA TRP A 1012 25.00 -14.10 -40.17
C TRP A 1012 25.77 -15.31 -40.71
N PHE A 1013 25.06 -16.27 -41.32
CA PHE A 1013 25.66 -17.46 -41.92
C PHE A 1013 25.99 -17.32 -43.40
N LYS A 1014 25.93 -16.10 -43.96
CA LYS A 1014 26.26 -15.78 -45.37
C LYS A 1014 25.55 -16.69 -46.39
N ILE A 1015 24.27 -16.99 -46.17
CA ILE A 1015 23.46 -17.82 -47.07
C ILE A 1015 23.00 -16.95 -48.26
N GLY A 1016 23.39 -17.33 -49.48
CA GLY A 1016 23.02 -16.62 -50.72
C GLY A 1016 21.75 -17.18 -51.34
N ALA A 1017 20.91 -16.32 -51.93
CA ALA A 1017 19.82 -16.78 -52.79
C ALA A 1017 20.43 -17.35 -54.08
N LYS A 1018 19.92 -18.48 -54.59
CA LYS A 1018 20.27 -18.93 -55.94
C LYS A 1018 19.83 -17.83 -56.93
N PRO A 1019 20.67 -17.44 -57.91
CA PRO A 1019 20.25 -16.51 -58.94
C PRO A 1019 19.03 -17.08 -59.65
N ALA A 1020 17.97 -16.26 -59.77
CA ALA A 1020 16.77 -16.62 -60.51
C ALA A 1020 17.16 -16.94 -61.96
N VAL A 1021 16.76 -18.12 -62.44
CA VAL A 1021 16.74 -18.45 -63.87
C VAL A 1021 15.45 -17.91 -64.47
#